data_AF-A0A3S3S6I7-F1
#
_entry.id   AF-A0A3S3S6I7-F1
#
_cell.length_a   1.000
_cell.length_b   1.000
_cell.length_c   1.000
_cell.angle_alpha   90.00
_cell.angle_beta   90.00
_cell.angle_gamma   90.00
#
_symmetry.space_group_name_H-M   'P 1'
#
loop_
_entity.id
_entity.type
_entity.pdbx_description
1 polymer ?
#
loop_
_entity_poly.entity_id
_entity_poly.type
_entity_poly.pdbx_seq_one_letter_code
_entity_poly.pdbx_strand_id
1 'polypeptide(L)'
;MLASLEISLLICFFQFPFVLSQFSCSLNEGYANCNFNESLNNSTESQSEFRKFFSTFHCACDKQCKFFDDCCIDAKYIRLPTQSPTVKPNCFAVTIQRRVKNVQLINECPVDWNNDRIQERCESKKNSTIVYPYDILDEEFYINEVMVFSNRTKVFYSNVFCAICNGDTEDLIQFDLNINCLLEDRNNTSDNPNLIDFETLKANANYEKQDSIRNWHIRYKEKMYKCFFEDKKFKQFVASQSERILRPCVRSIKDCPQNWSEGATRQKCHSYTNYVFAKEKIYKNIDCALCNREDPNELNCLPPQRKHAPSKHHFVNLGILLDLNIEVGNIVGTKYKNCLLSEGKVFNPISKKCINFGCFDGHKFDSKTGQCVLKQDSSQVATKENYALCVLNGVLMHYFYLSSFFWMNVMSFDVYRLFSRKTNNLKSSKKFLKYSVYAWITPLIIIAFSLLNEYLFPENDYQPKYGLQSCWISYRRALLLFFAVPLIVLLITNGVFFALTLKILLETKKATSIILKKPDNIRFKMYLKLALIMGFTWAFAFIASFNGISQLWYPFIVLNGLQGVNRHGDRTPLKLHPNDPYREENYWSDGLGQLTQMGKKRMYKLGLYLRKRYSSFLTKNSREMYIQSSEKQRCKESANLIAAGIYLPHSQEYPKYKFSFPIKTIPLMEDILLTMKPHCPVANVEFEKVKRSSELINFSEKYEHLFKFLSEKYHANISDIFKARNVYMNLVIERSVGYKLPNWINSSTMEQLKTLAGYSFYFPVSTQILQKLRAGVLIDEILSRFQLFDSKSEEKGKDNKKIFIYSTHDTKLAALLTTLGVFNKLTPPFGSTVIFELHSSEKNGNLVKAFYLNETETEKPEILYFPACNYKQFCSLSMLRLNLNNKIPKDWKKECGFSENKNLLDPHSDFWPHLEF
;
A
#
# COMPACT_ATOMS: atom_id res chain seq x y z
N MET A 1 -53.42 24.22 -15.98
CA MET A 1 -54.59 23.99 -15.10
C MET A 1 -54.74 22.51 -14.89
N LEU A 2 -54.97 22.10 -13.64
CA LEU A 2 -55.71 20.92 -13.16
C LEU A 2 -55.26 19.53 -13.71
N ALA A 3 -54.77 18.59 -12.89
CA ALA A 3 -55.43 17.89 -11.76
C ALA A 3 -56.56 16.93 -12.25
N SER A 4 -56.79 15.73 -11.71
CA SER A 4 -56.13 14.92 -10.66
C SER A 4 -56.98 13.67 -10.38
N LEU A 5 -56.39 12.55 -9.92
CA LEU A 5 -57.05 11.53 -9.05
C LEU A 5 -58.28 10.78 -9.67
N GLU A 6 -58.74 9.58 -9.27
CA GLU A 6 -58.26 8.48 -8.38
C GLU A 6 -59.13 7.21 -8.62
N ILE A 7 -58.78 6.06 -7.99
CA ILE A 7 -59.69 4.95 -7.55
C ILE A 7 -60.42 4.11 -8.63
N SER A 8 -60.75 2.81 -8.49
CA SER A 8 -60.15 1.61 -7.85
C SER A 8 -61.02 0.36 -8.15
N LEU A 9 -60.41 -0.84 -8.05
CA LEU A 9 -60.99 -2.12 -7.56
C LEU A 9 -61.92 -3.04 -8.42
N LEU A 10 -61.83 -4.34 -8.05
CA LEU A 10 -62.67 -5.52 -8.35
C LEU A 10 -62.61 -6.07 -9.81
N ILE A 11 -61.88 -7.16 -10.15
CA ILE A 11 -61.80 -8.56 -9.65
C ILE A 11 -62.99 -9.44 -10.09
N CYS A 12 -62.69 -10.71 -10.48
CA CYS A 12 -63.57 -11.86 -10.85
C CYS A 12 -63.68 -12.13 -12.36
N PHE A 13 -63.62 -13.35 -12.92
CA PHE A 13 -63.15 -14.72 -12.55
C PHE A 13 -62.70 -15.36 -13.90
N PHE A 14 -61.79 -16.34 -14.00
CA PHE A 14 -62.04 -17.76 -13.79
C PHE A 14 -60.74 -18.59 -13.74
N GLN A 15 -60.83 -19.77 -13.10
CA GLN A 15 -59.72 -20.71 -12.87
C GLN A 15 -59.61 -21.77 -13.96
N PHE A 16 -58.44 -22.42 -14.06
CA PHE A 16 -58.37 -23.89 -14.07
C PHE A 16 -57.31 -24.34 -13.04
N PRO A 17 -57.51 -25.45 -12.30
CA PRO A 17 -56.72 -25.76 -11.11
C PRO A 17 -55.57 -26.73 -11.39
N PHE A 18 -54.47 -26.57 -10.66
CA PHE A 18 -53.56 -27.68 -10.38
C PHE A 18 -53.73 -28.09 -8.92
N VAL A 19 -54.05 -29.36 -8.71
CA VAL A 19 -54.13 -29.97 -7.38
C VAL A 19 -52.71 -30.07 -6.82
N LEU A 20 -52.47 -29.46 -5.66
CA LEU A 20 -51.35 -29.81 -4.79
C LEU A 20 -51.92 -30.25 -3.45
N SER A 21 -51.59 -31.48 -3.07
CA SER A 21 -51.97 -32.11 -1.82
C SER A 21 -51.50 -31.30 -0.61
N GLN A 22 -52.36 -31.17 0.40
CA GLN A 22 -51.96 -30.71 1.73
C GLN A 22 -50.97 -31.73 2.31
N PHE A 23 -49.68 -31.40 2.29
CA PHE A 23 -48.68 -32.11 3.07
C PHE A 23 -48.81 -31.67 4.53
N SER A 24 -49.51 -32.48 5.33
CA SER A 24 -49.35 -32.43 6.78
C SER A 24 -47.88 -32.65 7.14
N CYS A 25 -47.35 -31.93 8.13
CA CYS A 25 -45.99 -32.12 8.64
C CYS A 25 -45.86 -33.45 9.43
N SER A 26 -46.04 -34.56 8.73
CA SER A 26 -45.69 -35.91 9.18
C SER A 26 -44.18 -35.99 9.38
N LEU A 27 -43.75 -36.44 10.57
CA LEU A 27 -42.33 -36.57 10.94
C LEU A 27 -41.56 -37.65 10.15
N ASN A 28 -42.20 -38.35 9.21
CA ASN A 28 -41.70 -39.64 8.71
C ASN A 28 -40.96 -39.62 7.35
N GLU A 29 -40.88 -38.51 6.61
CA GLU A 29 -40.16 -38.50 5.34
C GLU A 29 -39.07 -37.40 5.25
N GLY A 30 -37.85 -37.80 5.59
CA GLY A 30 -36.62 -37.37 4.89
C GLY A 30 -35.97 -36.03 5.26
N TYR A 31 -36.73 -34.98 5.58
CA TYR A 31 -36.17 -33.62 5.62
C TYR A 31 -35.15 -33.34 6.74
N ALA A 32 -35.18 -34.11 7.84
CA ALA A 32 -34.38 -33.85 9.04
C ALA A 32 -33.58 -35.07 9.57
N ASN A 33 -33.30 -36.05 8.71
CA ASN A 33 -32.54 -37.27 9.04
C ASN A 33 -31.21 -37.35 8.25
N CYS A 34 -30.18 -37.91 8.88
CA CYS A 34 -28.86 -38.14 8.31
C CYS A 34 -28.83 -39.26 7.25
N ASN A 35 -29.71 -40.25 7.36
CA ASN A 35 -29.73 -41.44 6.49
C ASN A 35 -30.61 -41.27 5.23
N PHE A 36 -30.46 -40.17 4.48
CA PHE A 36 -31.27 -39.89 3.28
C PHE A 36 -30.67 -40.37 1.95
N ASN A 37 -29.57 -41.13 1.98
CA ASN A 37 -28.79 -41.50 0.77
C ASN A 37 -29.09 -42.88 0.16
N GLU A 38 -29.94 -43.72 0.76
CA GLU A 38 -30.13 -45.12 0.31
C GLU A 38 -31.36 -45.38 -0.58
N SER A 39 -32.26 -44.40 -0.76
CA SER A 39 -33.54 -44.61 -1.50
C SER A 39 -33.63 -43.95 -2.88
N LEU A 40 -32.58 -43.27 -3.38
CA LEU A 40 -32.70 -42.34 -4.53
C LEU A 40 -31.68 -42.52 -5.68
N ASN A 41 -31.16 -43.73 -5.88
CA ASN A 41 -30.23 -44.04 -6.98
C ASN A 41 -30.85 -44.04 -8.41
N ASN A 42 -32.17 -43.89 -8.57
CA ASN A 42 -32.89 -44.12 -9.84
C ASN A 42 -33.66 -42.90 -10.38
N SER A 43 -33.09 -41.69 -10.38
CA SER A 43 -33.62 -40.59 -11.23
C SER A 43 -32.56 -39.60 -11.70
N THR A 44 -32.15 -39.73 -12.96
CA THR A 44 -31.31 -38.77 -13.67
C THR A 44 -32.12 -37.57 -14.19
N GLU A 45 -31.44 -36.42 -14.33
CA GLU A 45 -31.85 -35.18 -15.05
C GLU A 45 -32.71 -34.08 -14.36
N SER A 46 -33.39 -34.27 -13.22
CA SER A 46 -34.12 -33.15 -12.56
C SER A 46 -33.37 -32.45 -11.40
N GLN A 47 -32.27 -33.04 -10.89
CA GLN A 47 -31.75 -32.70 -9.56
C GLN A 47 -30.87 -31.44 -9.48
N SER A 48 -30.47 -30.81 -10.60
CA SER A 48 -29.52 -29.68 -10.56
C SER A 48 -30.14 -28.34 -10.11
N GLU A 49 -31.44 -28.14 -10.34
CA GLU A 49 -32.17 -26.97 -9.83
C GLU A 49 -32.71 -27.20 -8.41
N PHE A 50 -33.13 -28.43 -8.09
CA PHE A 50 -33.65 -28.79 -6.77
C PHE A 50 -32.59 -28.55 -5.66
N ARG A 51 -31.32 -28.93 -5.91
CA ARG A 51 -30.20 -28.63 -5.00
C ARG A 51 -29.83 -27.14 -4.93
N LYS A 52 -30.18 -26.33 -5.93
CA LYS A 52 -29.89 -24.87 -5.96
C LYS A 52 -30.91 -24.03 -5.18
N PHE A 53 -32.13 -24.52 -4.99
CA PHE A 53 -33.22 -23.72 -4.40
C PHE A 53 -33.39 -23.92 -2.89
N PHE A 54 -33.01 -25.09 -2.36
CA PHE A 54 -33.32 -25.49 -0.98
C PHE A 54 -32.11 -25.70 -0.04
N SER A 55 -30.88 -25.31 -0.43
CA SER A 55 -29.65 -25.46 0.39
C SER A 55 -29.63 -24.71 1.73
N THR A 56 -30.74 -24.07 2.12
CA THR A 56 -30.86 -23.15 3.27
C THR A 56 -31.67 -23.68 4.46
N PHE A 57 -32.29 -24.86 4.36
CA PHE A 57 -33.28 -25.36 5.34
C PHE A 57 -32.96 -26.74 5.94
N HIS A 58 -31.70 -27.17 5.94
CA HIS A 58 -31.29 -28.46 6.50
C HIS A 58 -30.77 -28.36 7.94
N CYS A 59 -30.88 -29.47 8.67
CA CYS A 59 -30.12 -29.77 9.88
C CYS A 59 -28.76 -30.38 9.52
N ALA A 60 -27.87 -30.53 10.50
CA ALA A 60 -26.52 -31.06 10.31
C ALA A 60 -26.27 -32.38 11.06
N CYS A 61 -25.43 -33.22 10.46
CA CYS A 61 -25.07 -34.56 10.93
C CYS A 61 -23.61 -34.68 11.38
N ASP A 62 -22.88 -33.57 11.42
CA ASP A 62 -21.46 -33.54 11.75
C ASP A 62 -21.20 -33.46 13.26
N LYS A 63 -19.92 -33.60 13.65
CA LYS A 63 -19.48 -33.48 15.05
C LYS A 63 -19.71 -32.09 15.65
N GLN A 64 -19.96 -31.07 14.82
CA GLN A 64 -20.10 -29.68 15.22
C GLN A 64 -21.57 -29.26 15.41
N CYS A 65 -22.55 -30.10 15.06
CA CYS A 65 -23.97 -29.72 15.09
C CYS A 65 -24.48 -29.30 16.48
N LYS A 66 -23.89 -29.86 17.53
CA LYS A 66 -24.23 -29.54 18.92
C LYS A 66 -23.69 -28.17 19.36
N PHE A 67 -22.62 -27.71 18.72
CA PHE A 67 -22.05 -26.39 18.94
C PHE A 67 -22.85 -25.30 18.19
N PHE A 68 -23.23 -25.54 16.94
CA PHE A 68 -24.06 -24.62 16.13
C PHE A 68 -25.59 -24.73 16.38
N ASP A 69 -26.01 -25.62 17.27
CA ASP A 69 -27.41 -25.87 17.65
C ASP A 69 -28.35 -26.32 16.50
N ASP A 70 -27.78 -27.01 15.50
CA ASP A 70 -28.45 -27.40 14.25
C ASP A 70 -28.52 -28.91 13.98
N CYS A 71 -28.32 -29.76 15.01
CA CYS A 71 -28.35 -31.22 14.84
C CYS A 71 -29.67 -31.76 14.27
N CYS A 72 -29.55 -32.71 13.33
CA CYS A 72 -30.64 -33.60 12.92
C CYS A 72 -31.09 -34.50 14.06
N ILE A 73 -32.35 -34.97 14.01
CA ILE A 73 -32.97 -35.74 15.11
C ILE A 73 -32.28 -37.10 15.37
N ASP A 74 -31.70 -37.68 14.32
CA ASP A 74 -30.95 -38.95 14.33
C ASP A 74 -29.42 -38.77 14.41
N ALA A 75 -28.92 -37.53 14.53
CA ALA A 75 -27.49 -37.25 14.52
C ALA A 75 -26.75 -37.94 15.69
N LYS A 76 -25.82 -38.85 15.37
CA LYS A 76 -25.04 -39.65 16.34
C LYS A 76 -24.39 -38.81 17.46
N TYR A 77 -24.04 -37.56 17.16
CA TYR A 77 -23.32 -36.65 18.06
C TYR A 77 -24.24 -35.88 19.04
N ILE A 78 -25.57 -35.93 18.86
CA ILE A 78 -26.56 -35.23 19.70
C ILE A 78 -26.46 -35.66 21.19
N ARG A 79 -26.12 -36.93 21.43
CA ARG A 79 -26.02 -37.57 22.75
C ARG A 79 -24.64 -37.46 23.42
N LEU A 80 -23.61 -36.94 22.76
CA LEU A 80 -22.27 -36.82 23.37
C LEU A 80 -22.21 -35.63 24.33
N PRO A 81 -21.55 -35.75 25.50
CA PRO A 81 -21.21 -34.59 26.32
C PRO A 81 -20.21 -33.71 25.56
N THR A 82 -20.53 -32.43 25.38
CA THR A 82 -19.58 -31.44 24.90
C THR A 82 -18.65 -31.05 26.03
N GLN A 83 -17.34 -31.07 25.79
CA GLN A 83 -16.43 -30.13 26.45
C GLN A 83 -16.85 -28.75 25.95
N SER A 84 -17.64 -28.03 26.75
CA SER A 84 -18.38 -26.86 26.29
C SER A 84 -17.47 -25.65 26.07
N PRO A 85 -17.57 -24.96 24.92
CA PRO A 85 -17.49 -23.51 24.93
C PRO A 85 -18.71 -22.96 25.67
N THR A 86 -18.52 -21.91 26.46
CA THR A 86 -19.53 -21.35 27.38
C THR A 86 -20.66 -20.58 26.69
N VAL A 87 -20.51 -20.24 25.40
CA VAL A 87 -21.50 -19.51 24.59
C VAL A 87 -21.75 -20.24 23.26
N LYS A 88 -23.00 -20.23 22.77
CA LYS A 88 -23.41 -20.81 21.48
C LYS A 88 -23.63 -19.74 20.40
N PRO A 89 -23.39 -20.02 19.10
CA PRO A 89 -23.76 -19.13 18.02
C PRO A 89 -25.29 -18.90 17.91
N ASN A 90 -25.66 -17.70 17.49
CA ASN A 90 -27.02 -17.27 17.19
C ASN A 90 -27.17 -16.91 15.71
N CYS A 91 -28.36 -17.13 15.14
CA CYS A 91 -28.61 -16.89 13.73
C CYS A 91 -28.87 -15.40 13.42
N PHE A 92 -28.02 -14.80 12.61
CA PHE A 92 -28.06 -13.37 12.24
C PHE A 92 -28.24 -13.16 10.73
N ALA A 93 -29.05 -12.17 10.34
CA ALA A 93 -29.39 -11.90 8.94
C ALA A 93 -28.46 -10.84 8.32
N VAL A 94 -27.84 -11.14 7.18
CA VAL A 94 -26.90 -10.26 6.47
C VAL A 94 -27.27 -10.12 4.98
N THR A 95 -27.23 -8.90 4.45
CA THR A 95 -27.64 -8.62 3.06
C THR A 95 -26.47 -8.69 2.09
N ILE A 96 -26.44 -9.71 1.23
CA ILE A 96 -25.39 -9.99 0.25
C ILE A 96 -25.97 -9.88 -1.16
N GLN A 97 -25.44 -8.97 -1.98
CA GLN A 97 -25.85 -8.81 -3.39
C GLN A 97 -27.38 -8.74 -3.61
N ARG A 98 -28.08 -7.97 -2.76
CA ARG A 98 -29.56 -7.82 -2.71
C ARG A 98 -30.35 -9.06 -2.26
N ARG A 99 -29.71 -10.13 -1.81
CA ARG A 99 -30.35 -11.28 -1.14
C ARG A 99 -29.97 -11.30 0.34
N VAL A 100 -30.93 -11.57 1.23
CA VAL A 100 -30.63 -11.78 2.65
C VAL A 100 -30.14 -13.22 2.81
N LYS A 101 -28.94 -13.40 3.35
CA LYS A 101 -28.42 -14.69 3.83
C LYS A 101 -28.31 -14.65 5.35
N ASN A 102 -28.63 -15.76 5.98
CA ASN A 102 -28.53 -15.91 7.43
C ASN A 102 -27.24 -16.68 7.78
N VAL A 103 -26.50 -16.21 8.78
CA VAL A 103 -25.21 -16.79 9.23
C VAL A 103 -25.19 -16.97 10.75
N GLN A 104 -24.49 -18.00 11.21
CA GLN A 104 -24.30 -18.25 12.65
C GLN A 104 -23.20 -17.34 13.23
N LEU A 105 -23.50 -16.67 14.35
CA LEU A 105 -22.64 -15.65 14.94
C LEU A 105 -22.73 -15.61 16.48
N ILE A 106 -21.59 -15.49 17.17
CA ILE A 106 -21.51 -15.31 18.63
C ILE A 106 -21.50 -13.81 18.97
N ASN A 107 -22.31 -13.39 19.94
CA ASN A 107 -22.57 -11.99 20.27
C ASN A 107 -22.68 -11.71 21.78
N GLU A 108 -22.16 -12.60 22.62
CA GLU A 108 -22.16 -12.47 24.07
C GLU A 108 -20.96 -13.19 24.71
N CYS A 109 -20.68 -12.85 25.97
CA CYS A 109 -19.56 -13.40 26.73
C CYS A 109 -19.99 -14.52 27.69
N PRO A 110 -19.05 -15.36 28.14
CA PRO A 110 -19.29 -16.33 29.21
C PRO A 110 -19.82 -15.67 30.48
N VAL A 111 -20.69 -16.38 31.22
CA VAL A 111 -21.32 -15.88 32.46
C VAL A 111 -20.30 -15.67 33.59
N ASP A 112 -19.15 -16.34 33.51
CA ASP A 112 -18.00 -16.29 34.41
C ASP A 112 -16.91 -15.28 34.00
N TRP A 113 -17.18 -14.42 33.01
CA TRP A 113 -16.20 -13.46 32.50
C TRP A 113 -16.02 -12.24 33.43
N ASN A 114 -14.77 -12.00 33.87
CA ASN A 114 -14.44 -11.02 34.92
C ASN A 114 -14.12 -9.59 34.42
N ASN A 115 -14.35 -9.23 33.15
CA ASN A 115 -14.07 -7.88 32.64
C ASN A 115 -15.30 -7.27 31.96
N ASP A 116 -16.07 -6.54 32.78
CA ASP A 116 -17.29 -5.81 32.43
C ASP A 116 -17.14 -4.96 31.17
N ARG A 117 -15.98 -4.31 30.97
CA ARG A 117 -15.74 -3.40 29.83
C ARG A 117 -15.60 -4.15 28.50
N ILE A 118 -15.08 -5.38 28.52
CA ILE A 118 -15.03 -6.25 27.35
C ILE A 118 -16.42 -6.86 27.10
N GLN A 119 -17.13 -7.25 28.16
CA GLN A 119 -18.48 -7.79 28.06
C GLN A 119 -19.47 -6.76 27.49
N GLU A 120 -19.50 -5.56 28.05
CA GLU A 120 -20.34 -4.45 27.59
C GLU A 120 -20.10 -4.13 26.11
N ARG A 121 -18.84 -4.19 25.64
CA ARG A 121 -18.51 -3.95 24.22
C ARG A 121 -18.82 -5.13 23.30
N CYS A 122 -18.72 -6.36 23.78
CA CYS A 122 -19.21 -7.53 23.06
C CYS A 122 -20.74 -7.45 22.89
N GLU A 123 -21.45 -7.12 23.98
CA GLU A 123 -22.91 -7.17 24.09
C GLU A 123 -23.62 -5.83 23.77
N SER A 124 -22.87 -4.79 23.39
CA SER A 124 -23.35 -3.40 23.21
C SER A 124 -24.56 -3.24 22.29
N LYS A 125 -24.82 -4.23 21.44
CA LYS A 125 -25.98 -4.26 20.52
C LYS A 125 -27.32 -4.51 21.22
N LYS A 126 -27.35 -4.83 22.53
CA LYS A 126 -28.60 -5.20 23.24
C LYS A 126 -29.56 -4.02 23.51
N ASN A 127 -29.10 -2.76 23.61
CA ASN A 127 -29.95 -1.60 24.00
C ASN A 127 -30.18 -0.51 22.92
N SER A 128 -29.39 -0.48 21.84
CA SER A 128 -29.35 0.67 20.90
C SER A 128 -30.49 0.67 19.87
N THR A 129 -31.72 0.91 20.30
CA THR A 129 -32.89 0.99 19.39
C THR A 129 -32.89 2.23 18.47
N ILE A 130 -32.04 3.20 18.75
CA ILE A 130 -31.67 4.33 17.88
C ILE A 130 -30.14 4.39 17.88
N VAL A 131 -29.53 4.41 16.69
CA VAL A 131 -28.08 4.55 16.50
C VAL A 131 -27.88 5.80 15.66
N TYR A 132 -27.12 6.77 16.14
CA TYR A 132 -26.89 8.02 15.44
C TYR A 132 -25.68 7.92 14.49
N PRO A 133 -25.59 8.79 13.46
CA PRO A 133 -24.49 8.72 12.50
C PRO A 133 -23.14 8.96 13.15
N TYR A 134 -23.09 9.92 14.07
CA TYR A 134 -21.89 10.21 14.82
C TYR A 134 -21.48 9.05 15.73
N ASP A 135 -22.38 8.15 16.14
CA ASP A 135 -22.02 6.94 16.91
C ASP A 135 -21.29 5.93 16.02
N ILE A 136 -21.80 5.62 14.82
CA ILE A 136 -21.13 4.69 13.88
C ILE A 136 -19.77 5.24 13.42
N LEU A 137 -19.66 6.57 13.37
CA LEU A 137 -18.44 7.30 13.03
C LEU A 137 -17.61 7.68 14.27
N ASP A 138 -18.04 7.30 15.47
CA ASP A 138 -17.27 7.51 16.69
C ASP A 138 -16.16 6.46 16.76
N GLU A 139 -14.97 6.93 17.10
CA GLU A 139 -13.77 6.10 17.17
C GLU A 139 -13.96 4.92 18.14
N GLU A 140 -14.70 5.10 19.23
CA GLU A 140 -14.90 4.06 20.25
C GLU A 140 -16.03 3.07 19.94
N PHE A 141 -17.09 3.50 19.26
CA PHE A 141 -18.26 2.66 18.98
C PHE A 141 -18.11 1.90 17.66
N TYR A 142 -17.41 2.46 16.67
CA TYR A 142 -17.06 1.80 15.41
C TYR A 142 -16.49 0.38 15.61
N ILE A 143 -15.51 0.21 16.52
CA ILE A 143 -14.83 -1.08 16.76
C ILE A 143 -15.78 -2.13 17.34
N ASN A 144 -16.83 -1.69 18.07
CA ASN A 144 -17.83 -2.58 18.65
C ASN A 144 -18.80 -3.14 17.57
N GLU A 145 -18.80 -2.59 16.36
CA GLU A 145 -19.68 -2.99 15.26
C GLU A 145 -19.01 -3.85 14.17
N VAL A 146 -17.66 -3.90 14.11
CA VAL A 146 -16.93 -4.62 13.04
C VAL A 146 -16.83 -6.12 13.31
N MET A 147 -17.58 -6.90 12.54
CA MET A 147 -17.62 -8.37 12.58
C MET A 147 -16.26 -9.00 12.26
N VAL A 148 -15.92 -10.09 12.95
CA VAL A 148 -14.74 -10.94 12.68
C VAL A 148 -15.14 -12.40 12.51
N PHE A 149 -14.33 -13.19 11.81
CA PHE A 149 -14.52 -14.62 11.56
C PHE A 149 -13.28 -15.39 12.01
N SER A 150 -13.45 -16.34 12.91
CA SER A 150 -12.36 -17.24 13.28
C SER A 150 -12.19 -18.33 12.25
N ASN A 151 -11.03 -18.37 11.61
CA ASN A 151 -10.65 -19.45 10.72
C ASN A 151 -10.22 -20.71 11.51
N ARG A 152 -10.03 -20.61 12.84
CA ARG A 152 -9.83 -21.74 13.75
C ARG A 152 -11.15 -22.47 14.07
N THR A 153 -12.17 -21.76 14.55
CA THR A 153 -13.47 -22.35 14.95
C THR A 153 -14.52 -22.39 13.83
N LYS A 154 -14.30 -21.63 12.75
CA LYS A 154 -15.24 -21.39 11.63
C LYS A 154 -16.52 -20.64 12.05
N VAL A 155 -16.40 -19.73 13.02
CA VAL A 155 -17.51 -18.94 13.59
C VAL A 155 -17.31 -17.45 13.36
N PHE A 156 -18.40 -16.72 13.12
CA PHE A 156 -18.41 -15.26 13.15
C PHE A 156 -18.66 -14.75 14.57
N TYR A 157 -18.00 -13.66 14.95
CA TYR A 157 -18.25 -12.92 16.18
C TYR A 157 -18.78 -11.52 15.82
N SER A 158 -19.74 -10.98 16.59
CA SER A 158 -20.33 -9.64 16.35
C SER A 158 -19.28 -8.54 16.28
N ASN A 159 -18.21 -8.70 17.05
CA ASN A 159 -17.01 -7.88 17.06
C ASN A 159 -15.81 -8.63 17.66
N VAL A 160 -14.64 -7.99 17.64
CA VAL A 160 -13.40 -8.54 18.22
C VAL A 160 -13.50 -8.79 19.74
N PHE A 161 -14.31 -8.04 20.48
CA PHE A 161 -14.47 -8.22 21.93
C PHE A 161 -15.18 -9.53 22.27
N CYS A 162 -16.16 -9.95 21.47
CA CYS A 162 -16.77 -11.27 21.63
C CYS A 162 -15.81 -12.42 21.30
N ALA A 163 -14.92 -12.25 20.31
CA ALA A 163 -13.87 -13.24 20.05
C ALA A 163 -12.87 -13.33 21.22
N ILE A 164 -12.53 -12.20 21.83
CA ILE A 164 -11.67 -12.12 23.02
C ILE A 164 -12.28 -12.85 24.22
N CYS A 165 -13.51 -12.53 24.63
CA CYS A 165 -14.10 -13.16 25.82
C CYS A 165 -14.48 -14.64 25.62
N ASN A 166 -14.52 -15.12 24.38
CA ASN A 166 -14.67 -16.54 24.05
C ASN A 166 -13.33 -17.25 23.78
N GLY A 167 -12.18 -16.61 24.01
CA GLY A 167 -10.86 -17.23 23.91
C GLY A 167 -10.40 -17.58 22.48
N ASP A 168 -10.91 -16.88 21.46
CA ASP A 168 -10.72 -17.22 20.05
C ASP A 168 -10.07 -16.11 19.23
N THR A 169 -8.78 -15.87 19.49
CA THR A 169 -8.04 -14.68 19.01
C THR A 169 -6.88 -14.97 18.06
N GLU A 170 -6.54 -16.24 17.82
CA GLU A 170 -5.27 -16.63 17.16
C GLU A 170 -5.31 -16.69 15.62
N ASP A 171 -6.50 -16.71 15.00
CA ASP A 171 -6.68 -16.81 13.54
C ASP A 171 -7.99 -16.13 13.12
N LEU A 172 -8.06 -14.80 13.32
CA LEU A 172 -9.23 -13.97 13.04
C LEU A 172 -9.12 -13.24 11.69
N ILE A 173 -10.13 -13.43 10.84
CA ILE A 173 -10.35 -12.69 9.59
C ILE A 173 -11.36 -11.57 9.85
N GLN A 174 -11.00 -10.34 9.53
CA GLN A 174 -11.85 -9.16 9.69
C GLN A 174 -12.41 -8.68 8.34
N PHE A 175 -13.54 -7.98 8.38
CA PHE A 175 -14.20 -7.42 7.20
C PHE A 175 -14.41 -5.90 7.34
N ASP A 176 -14.45 -5.17 6.22
CA ASP A 176 -14.41 -3.69 6.20
C ASP A 176 -15.75 -3.07 5.81
N LEU A 177 -16.28 -2.22 6.69
CA LEU A 177 -17.52 -1.47 6.46
C LEU A 177 -17.31 -0.32 5.45
N ASN A 178 -17.94 -0.39 4.27
CA ASN A 178 -17.97 0.72 3.31
C ASN A 178 -19.30 1.48 3.40
N ILE A 179 -19.30 2.79 3.12
CA ILE A 179 -20.52 3.61 3.03
C ILE A 179 -20.74 3.98 1.57
N ASN A 180 -21.86 3.53 0.98
CA ASN A 180 -22.28 3.92 -0.37
C ASN A 180 -23.49 4.86 -0.25
N CYS A 181 -23.52 5.98 -1.00
CA CYS A 181 -24.64 6.91 -0.99
C CYS A 181 -25.17 7.20 -2.41
N LEU A 182 -26.49 7.26 -2.55
CA LEU A 182 -27.22 7.45 -3.81
C LEU A 182 -27.73 8.90 -3.93
N LEU A 183 -27.63 9.45 -5.14
CA LEU A 183 -28.26 10.70 -5.57
C LEU A 183 -29.72 10.45 -5.96
N GLU A 184 -30.64 11.34 -5.56
CA GLU A 184 -32.05 11.26 -5.99
C GLU A 184 -32.32 12.00 -7.32
N ASP A 185 -31.52 13.02 -7.67
CA ASP A 185 -31.73 13.84 -8.88
C ASP A 185 -30.99 13.35 -10.14
N ARG A 186 -31.72 13.27 -11.26
CA ARG A 186 -31.23 12.72 -12.53
C ARG A 186 -30.47 13.68 -13.46
N ASN A 187 -30.54 15.00 -13.25
CA ASN A 187 -30.33 15.96 -14.34
C ASN A 187 -29.13 16.93 -14.22
N ASN A 188 -28.26 16.82 -13.21
CA ASN A 188 -27.06 17.69 -13.11
C ASN A 188 -25.79 16.90 -12.75
N THR A 189 -24.89 16.76 -13.73
CA THR A 189 -23.61 16.02 -13.63
C THR A 189 -22.41 16.90 -13.24
N SER A 190 -22.63 18.13 -12.79
CA SER A 190 -21.59 19.13 -12.50
C SER A 190 -20.98 19.06 -11.08
N ASP A 191 -21.61 18.35 -10.14
CA ASP A 191 -21.06 18.10 -8.79
C ASP A 191 -20.59 16.65 -8.68
N ASN A 192 -19.27 16.43 -8.65
CA ASN A 192 -18.68 15.11 -8.43
C ASN A 192 -18.62 14.79 -6.92
N PRO A 193 -19.42 13.84 -6.37
CA PRO A 193 -19.59 13.69 -4.90
C PRO A 193 -18.39 13.08 -4.16
N ASN A 194 -17.32 12.71 -4.85
CA ASN A 194 -16.15 11.99 -4.30
C ASN A 194 -15.22 12.83 -3.39
N LEU A 195 -15.69 13.97 -2.88
CA LEU A 195 -14.93 14.97 -2.12
C LEU A 195 -15.66 15.39 -0.82
N ILE A 196 -16.44 14.49 -0.23
CA ILE A 196 -16.96 14.63 1.13
C ILE A 196 -15.89 14.11 2.09
N ASP A 197 -15.29 15.00 2.90
CA ASP A 197 -14.33 14.60 3.93
C ASP A 197 -15.03 14.03 5.18
N PHE A 198 -14.25 13.41 6.07
CA PHE A 198 -14.77 12.71 7.25
C PHE A 198 -15.50 13.65 8.23
N GLU A 199 -15.03 14.89 8.40
CA GLU A 199 -15.68 15.87 9.28
C GLU A 199 -17.01 16.33 8.67
N THR A 200 -17.07 16.56 7.36
CA THR A 200 -18.31 16.85 6.63
C THR A 200 -19.31 15.69 6.73
N LEU A 201 -18.82 14.44 6.67
CA LEU A 201 -19.65 13.24 6.81
C LEU A 201 -20.17 13.07 8.24
N LYS A 202 -19.33 13.30 9.25
CA LYS A 202 -19.67 13.27 10.68
C LYS A 202 -20.66 14.37 11.08
N ALA A 203 -20.53 15.57 10.51
CA ALA A 203 -21.37 16.72 10.82
C ALA A 203 -22.73 16.71 10.10
N ASN A 204 -22.85 16.07 8.93
CA ASN A 204 -24.04 16.19 8.07
C ASN A 204 -24.75 14.87 7.72
N ALA A 205 -24.27 13.73 8.22
CA ALA A 205 -25.06 12.49 8.20
C ALA A 205 -26.22 12.58 9.20
N ASN A 206 -27.39 12.04 8.83
CA ASN A 206 -28.56 11.91 9.69
C ASN A 206 -29.23 10.53 9.49
N TYR A 207 -29.93 10.03 10.51
CA TYR A 207 -30.67 8.78 10.44
C TYR A 207 -32.17 9.06 10.56
N GLU A 208 -32.93 8.75 9.51
CA GLU A 208 -34.33 9.14 9.43
C GLU A 208 -35.23 7.95 9.10
N LYS A 209 -36.39 7.90 9.77
CA LYS A 209 -37.32 6.78 9.69
C LYS A 209 -38.42 7.11 8.68
N GLN A 210 -38.38 6.47 7.52
CA GLN A 210 -39.38 6.61 6.47
C GLN A 210 -40.02 5.24 6.17
N ASP A 211 -41.34 5.17 6.18
CA ASP A 211 -42.15 4.01 5.73
C ASP A 211 -41.64 2.64 6.16
N SER A 212 -41.50 2.44 7.49
CA SER A 212 -40.98 1.22 8.15
C SER A 212 -39.54 0.80 7.81
N ILE A 213 -38.89 1.41 6.82
CA ILE A 213 -37.49 1.16 6.43
C ILE A 213 -36.63 2.33 6.89
N ARG A 214 -35.94 2.14 8.01
CA ARG A 214 -35.00 3.15 8.54
C ARG A 214 -33.82 3.31 7.59
N ASN A 215 -33.49 4.54 7.17
CA ASN A 215 -32.46 4.80 6.18
C ASN A 215 -31.51 5.91 6.62
N TRP A 216 -30.26 5.81 6.17
CA TRP A 216 -29.23 6.82 6.37
C TRP A 216 -29.31 7.88 5.28
N HIS A 217 -29.10 9.14 5.64
CA HIS A 217 -28.99 10.23 4.67
C HIS A 217 -27.79 11.13 5.01
N ILE A 218 -27.18 11.78 4.01
CA ILE A 218 -26.18 12.82 4.20
C ILE A 218 -26.66 14.09 3.48
N ARG A 219 -26.55 15.24 4.15
CA ARG A 219 -26.76 16.54 3.52
C ARG A 219 -25.42 17.12 3.06
N TYR A 220 -25.24 17.35 1.76
CA TYR A 220 -24.02 17.95 1.21
C TYR A 220 -24.36 18.93 0.10
N LYS A 221 -23.83 20.17 0.19
CA LYS A 221 -24.20 21.29 -0.71
C LYS A 221 -25.71 21.39 -0.95
N GLU A 222 -26.48 21.44 0.14
CA GLU A 222 -27.96 21.55 0.13
C GLU A 222 -28.72 20.36 -0.49
N LYS A 223 -28.04 19.32 -0.98
CA LYS A 223 -28.65 18.09 -1.52
C LYS A 223 -28.62 16.96 -0.48
N MET A 224 -29.66 16.13 -0.49
CA MET A 224 -29.76 14.92 0.33
C MET A 224 -29.30 13.70 -0.47
N TYR A 225 -28.49 12.84 0.16
CA TYR A 225 -27.94 11.62 -0.42
C TYR A 225 -28.36 10.42 0.45
N LYS A 226 -28.99 9.41 -0.14
CA LYS A 226 -29.46 8.22 0.60
C LYS A 226 -28.35 7.17 0.72
N CYS A 227 -27.91 6.93 1.95
CA CYS A 227 -26.75 6.08 2.25
C CYS A 227 -27.14 4.68 2.74
N PHE A 228 -26.26 3.72 2.47
CA PHE A 228 -26.31 2.37 3.01
C PHE A 228 -24.90 1.82 3.25
N PHE A 229 -24.78 1.02 4.30
CA PHE A 229 -23.52 0.35 4.65
C PHE A 229 -23.40 -0.98 3.90
N GLU A 230 -22.23 -1.22 3.32
CA GLU A 230 -21.91 -2.42 2.55
C GLU A 230 -20.50 -2.89 2.86
N ASP A 231 -20.37 -4.13 3.31
CA ASP A 231 -19.06 -4.75 3.44
C ASP A 231 -18.69 -5.51 2.16
N LYS A 232 -17.74 -4.96 1.40
CA LYS A 232 -17.31 -5.52 0.11
C LYS A 232 -16.40 -6.74 0.30
N LYS A 233 -15.54 -6.75 1.33
CA LYS A 233 -14.67 -7.90 1.63
C LYS A 233 -15.49 -9.08 2.14
N PHE A 234 -16.43 -8.86 3.05
CA PHE A 234 -17.39 -9.88 3.49
C PHE A 234 -18.19 -10.43 2.31
N LYS A 235 -18.75 -9.58 1.43
CA LYS A 235 -19.51 -10.05 0.25
C LYS A 235 -18.65 -10.86 -0.72
N GLN A 236 -17.37 -10.52 -0.90
CA GLN A 236 -16.43 -11.30 -1.72
C GLN A 236 -16.04 -12.61 -1.03
N PHE A 237 -15.73 -12.57 0.27
CA PHE A 237 -15.39 -13.75 1.09
C PHE A 237 -16.55 -14.75 1.11
N VAL A 238 -17.77 -14.31 1.44
CA VAL A 238 -18.96 -15.17 1.47
C VAL A 238 -19.37 -15.66 0.06
N ALA A 239 -18.93 -14.99 -1.01
CA ALA A 239 -19.09 -15.47 -2.38
C ALA A 239 -17.98 -16.43 -2.85
N SER A 240 -16.79 -16.39 -2.23
CA SER A 240 -15.66 -17.25 -2.58
C SER A 240 -15.56 -18.51 -1.71
N GLN A 241 -16.10 -18.50 -0.49
CA GLN A 241 -16.17 -19.66 0.39
C GLN A 241 -17.25 -20.65 -0.07
N SER A 242 -16.96 -21.94 0.00
CA SER A 242 -17.94 -22.99 -0.27
C SER A 242 -19.06 -23.00 0.78
N GLU A 243 -20.26 -23.50 0.40
CA GLU A 243 -21.40 -23.69 1.32
C GLU A 243 -21.10 -24.64 2.50
N ARG A 244 -19.94 -25.32 2.52
CA ARG A 244 -19.49 -26.15 3.66
C ARG A 244 -18.75 -25.37 4.74
N ILE A 245 -18.29 -24.15 4.45
CA ILE A 245 -17.52 -23.30 5.38
C ILE A 245 -18.43 -22.24 6.01
N LEU A 246 -19.42 -21.77 5.25
CA LEU A 246 -20.51 -20.95 5.75
C LEU A 246 -21.59 -21.88 6.29
N ARG A 247 -21.86 -21.86 7.59
CA ARG A 247 -22.98 -22.61 8.17
C ARG A 247 -24.27 -21.77 8.05
N PRO A 248 -25.15 -22.02 7.07
CA PRO A 248 -26.39 -21.27 6.94
C PRO A 248 -27.30 -21.58 8.12
N CYS A 249 -28.21 -20.66 8.43
CA CYS A 249 -29.18 -20.87 9.50
C CYS A 249 -30.54 -20.26 9.15
N VAL A 250 -31.56 -20.54 9.95
CA VAL A 250 -32.88 -19.91 9.79
C VAL A 250 -33.27 -19.26 11.10
N ARG A 251 -33.52 -17.93 11.05
CA ARG A 251 -34.00 -17.19 12.22
C ARG A 251 -35.38 -17.73 12.60
N SER A 252 -35.44 -18.40 13.73
CA SER A 252 -36.59 -19.18 14.18
C SER A 252 -36.75 -19.11 15.71
N ILE A 253 -37.95 -19.39 16.19
CA ILE A 253 -38.26 -19.48 17.62
C ILE A 253 -37.77 -20.83 18.15
N LYS A 254 -36.89 -20.80 19.16
CA LYS A 254 -36.10 -21.95 19.66
C LYS A 254 -36.23 -22.23 21.17
N ASP A 255 -37.18 -21.58 21.84
CA ASP A 255 -37.47 -21.74 23.27
C ASP A 255 -38.98 -21.57 23.52
N CYS A 256 -39.43 -22.03 24.68
CA CYS A 256 -40.81 -21.97 25.16
C CYS A 256 -41.01 -20.77 26.11
N PRO A 257 -42.22 -20.20 26.19
CA PRO A 257 -42.55 -19.17 27.16
C PRO A 257 -42.23 -19.58 28.61
N GLN A 258 -41.80 -18.63 29.45
CA GLN A 258 -41.42 -18.91 30.85
C GLN A 258 -42.55 -19.50 31.72
N ASN A 259 -43.81 -19.32 31.31
CA ASN A 259 -44.99 -19.87 31.98
C ASN A 259 -45.44 -21.24 31.43
N TRP A 260 -44.63 -21.91 30.59
CA TRP A 260 -44.91 -23.25 30.09
C TRP A 260 -44.55 -24.34 31.13
N SER A 261 -45.52 -25.16 31.50
CA SER A 261 -45.42 -26.13 32.61
C SER A 261 -44.84 -27.49 32.24
N GLU A 262 -44.91 -27.92 30.97
CA GLU A 262 -44.41 -29.24 30.56
C GLU A 262 -42.92 -29.24 30.21
N GLY A 263 -42.09 -29.79 31.10
CA GLY A 263 -40.64 -29.92 30.88
C GLY A 263 -40.25 -30.80 29.68
N ALA A 264 -41.02 -31.85 29.39
CA ALA A 264 -40.71 -32.80 28.31
C ALA A 264 -40.78 -32.14 26.92
N THR A 265 -41.84 -31.36 26.66
CA THR A 265 -42.03 -30.61 25.41
C THR A 265 -40.94 -29.55 25.23
N ARG A 266 -40.56 -28.86 26.32
CA ARG A 266 -39.43 -27.90 26.30
C ARG A 266 -38.09 -28.57 26.02
N GLN A 267 -37.83 -29.75 26.60
CA GLN A 267 -36.61 -30.52 26.35
C GLN A 267 -36.50 -30.94 24.87
N LYS A 268 -37.61 -31.34 24.24
CA LYS A 268 -37.66 -31.65 22.80
C LYS A 268 -37.48 -30.42 21.91
N CYS A 269 -38.09 -29.28 22.26
CA CYS A 269 -37.90 -28.02 21.56
C CYS A 269 -36.40 -27.65 21.43
N HIS A 270 -35.59 -27.93 22.45
CA HIS A 270 -34.15 -27.67 22.36
C HIS A 270 -33.33 -28.78 21.66
N SER A 271 -33.83 -30.02 21.55
CA SER A 271 -32.97 -31.17 21.25
C SER A 271 -32.59 -31.38 19.79
N TYR A 272 -33.42 -30.95 18.82
CA TYR A 272 -33.18 -31.16 17.38
C TYR A 272 -33.68 -29.98 16.53
N THR A 273 -33.29 -29.94 15.25
CA THR A 273 -33.71 -28.90 14.29
C THR A 273 -34.47 -29.52 13.11
N ASN A 274 -35.69 -29.05 12.87
CA ASN A 274 -36.56 -29.40 11.74
C ASN A 274 -37.58 -28.26 11.52
N TYR A 275 -37.23 -27.25 10.72
CA TYR A 275 -37.98 -25.98 10.71
C TYR A 275 -39.44 -26.13 10.25
N VAL A 276 -40.37 -25.57 11.02
CA VAL A 276 -41.81 -25.52 10.67
C VAL A 276 -42.31 -24.08 10.60
N PHE A 277 -43.29 -23.84 9.74
CA PHE A 277 -43.82 -22.52 9.40
C PHE A 277 -45.26 -22.38 9.87
N ALA A 278 -45.54 -21.40 10.73
CA ALA A 278 -46.90 -21.02 11.13
C ALA A 278 -47.17 -19.59 10.63
N LYS A 279 -48.01 -19.44 9.59
CA LYS A 279 -48.28 -18.16 8.93
C LYS A 279 -46.98 -17.48 8.45
N GLU A 280 -46.55 -16.38 9.05
CA GLU A 280 -45.26 -15.72 8.75
C GLU A 280 -44.13 -16.05 9.75
N LYS A 281 -44.40 -16.86 10.78
CA LYS A 281 -43.42 -17.25 11.81
C LYS A 281 -42.71 -18.56 11.45
N ILE A 282 -41.47 -18.70 11.91
CA ILE A 282 -40.65 -19.91 11.75
C ILE A 282 -40.25 -20.43 13.14
N TYR A 283 -40.41 -21.73 13.38
CA TYR A 283 -40.04 -22.42 14.61
C TYR A 283 -38.92 -23.43 14.36
N LYS A 284 -38.04 -23.65 15.34
CA LYS A 284 -36.89 -24.57 15.22
C LYS A 284 -37.34 -26.02 14.95
N ASN A 285 -38.45 -26.43 15.54
CA ASN A 285 -39.12 -27.72 15.37
C ASN A 285 -40.59 -27.62 15.81
N ILE A 286 -41.35 -28.70 15.61
CA ILE A 286 -42.76 -28.79 15.98
C ILE A 286 -42.99 -28.64 17.49
N ASP A 287 -42.10 -29.17 18.35
CA ASP A 287 -42.20 -29.02 19.81
C ASP A 287 -42.07 -27.55 20.25
N CYS A 288 -41.24 -26.75 19.56
CA CYS A 288 -41.16 -25.31 19.78
C CYS A 288 -42.42 -24.56 19.30
N ALA A 289 -43.06 -25.00 18.21
CA ALA A 289 -44.34 -24.42 17.76
C ALA A 289 -45.48 -24.72 18.75
N LEU A 290 -45.56 -25.98 19.20
CA LEU A 290 -46.49 -26.47 20.21
C LEU A 290 -46.40 -25.68 21.52
N CYS A 291 -45.21 -25.54 22.11
CA CYS A 291 -45.07 -24.80 23.37
C CYS A 291 -45.25 -23.27 23.21
N ASN A 292 -45.25 -22.75 21.99
CA ASN A 292 -45.64 -21.38 21.66
C ASN A 292 -47.12 -21.24 21.24
N ARG A 293 -47.93 -22.30 21.42
CA ARG A 293 -49.39 -22.35 21.21
C ARG A 293 -49.84 -22.19 19.76
N GLU A 294 -49.02 -22.60 18.79
CA GLU A 294 -49.48 -22.72 17.39
C GLU A 294 -50.18 -24.08 17.18
N ASP A 295 -51.22 -24.12 16.35
CA ASP A 295 -51.98 -25.34 16.03
C ASP A 295 -51.16 -26.25 15.09
N PRO A 296 -50.92 -27.54 15.42
CA PRO A 296 -50.23 -28.49 14.55
C PRO A 296 -50.80 -28.59 13.13
N ASN A 297 -52.10 -28.37 12.95
CA ASN A 297 -52.80 -28.47 11.67
C ASN A 297 -52.58 -27.24 10.77
N GLU A 298 -52.14 -26.11 11.34
CA GLU A 298 -51.78 -24.90 10.58
C GLU A 298 -50.29 -24.85 10.21
N LEU A 299 -49.49 -25.83 10.66
CA LEU A 299 -48.04 -25.89 10.39
C LEU A 299 -47.74 -26.40 8.99
N ASN A 300 -46.94 -25.63 8.26
CA ASN A 300 -46.42 -25.98 6.94
C ASN A 300 -44.93 -26.33 7.05
N CYS A 301 -44.46 -27.24 6.20
CA CYS A 301 -43.05 -27.65 6.12
C CYS A 301 -42.29 -26.99 4.94
N LEU A 302 -42.97 -26.15 4.15
CA LEU A 302 -42.40 -25.43 3.00
C LEU A 302 -42.61 -23.91 3.14
N PRO A 303 -41.66 -23.07 2.71
CA PRO A 303 -41.77 -21.62 2.81
C PRO A 303 -42.75 -21.04 1.76
N PRO A 304 -43.51 -19.96 2.09
CA PRO A 304 -44.44 -19.33 1.17
C PRO A 304 -43.72 -18.59 0.02
N GLN A 305 -44.21 -18.78 -1.23
CA GLN A 305 -43.61 -18.17 -2.41
C GLN A 305 -43.89 -16.66 -2.51
N ARG A 306 -42.86 -15.84 -2.81
CA ARG A 306 -42.99 -14.40 -3.09
C ARG A 306 -42.67 -14.08 -4.56
N LYS A 307 -43.57 -13.34 -5.22
CA LYS A 307 -43.35 -12.78 -6.57
C LYS A 307 -42.43 -11.55 -6.49
N HIS A 308 -41.41 -11.45 -7.34
CA HIS A 308 -40.50 -10.29 -7.41
C HIS A 308 -40.71 -9.46 -8.68
N ALA A 309 -40.77 -8.13 -8.52
CA ALA A 309 -40.75 -7.15 -9.61
C ALA A 309 -39.31 -6.65 -9.91
N PRO A 310 -38.99 -6.22 -11.15
CA PRO A 310 -37.63 -5.84 -11.54
C PRO A 310 -37.31 -4.36 -11.21
N SER A 311 -36.24 -4.11 -10.45
CA SER A 311 -35.72 -2.76 -10.17
C SER A 311 -34.50 -2.39 -11.02
N LYS A 312 -34.66 -1.38 -11.90
CA LYS A 312 -33.54 -0.71 -12.60
C LYS A 312 -32.91 0.36 -11.70
N HIS A 313 -31.60 0.30 -11.47
CA HIS A 313 -30.83 1.41 -10.89
C HIS A 313 -29.48 1.57 -11.58
N HIS A 314 -29.02 2.81 -11.72
CA HIS A 314 -27.65 3.18 -12.06
C HIS A 314 -26.84 3.41 -10.78
N PHE A 315 -25.52 3.30 -10.87
CA PHE A 315 -24.61 3.47 -9.74
C PHE A 315 -23.64 4.63 -9.98
N VAL A 316 -23.61 5.56 -9.04
CA VAL A 316 -22.42 6.37 -8.75
C VAL A 316 -22.01 5.98 -7.35
N ASN A 317 -20.86 5.34 -7.20
CA ASN A 317 -20.42 4.81 -5.92
C ASN A 317 -19.53 5.83 -5.21
N LEU A 318 -19.98 6.36 -4.07
CA LEU A 318 -19.03 6.82 -3.05
C LEU A 318 -18.35 5.57 -2.48
N GLY A 319 -17.02 5.51 -2.54
CA GLY A 319 -16.25 4.36 -2.10
C GLY A 319 -15.18 4.76 -1.10
N ILE A 320 -15.56 4.85 0.19
CA ILE A 320 -14.58 4.92 1.27
C ILE A 320 -14.05 3.50 1.49
N LEU A 321 -12.84 3.24 0.98
CA LEU A 321 -12.09 2.01 1.26
C LEU A 321 -11.25 2.24 2.52
N LEU A 322 -11.68 1.67 3.64
CA LEU A 322 -10.83 1.45 4.81
C LEU A 322 -10.35 0.00 4.73
N ASP A 323 -9.04 -0.23 4.88
CA ASP A 323 -8.43 -1.56 4.85
C ASP A 323 -7.83 -1.84 6.23
N LEU A 324 -8.59 -2.53 7.07
CA LEU A 324 -8.35 -2.58 8.51
C LEU A 324 -8.04 -4.00 8.98
N ASN A 325 -6.87 -4.50 8.61
CA ASN A 325 -6.32 -5.68 9.27
C ASN A 325 -5.79 -5.28 10.66
N ILE A 326 -6.44 -5.71 11.76
CA ILE A 326 -6.03 -5.35 13.14
C ILE A 326 -4.60 -5.80 13.48
N GLU A 327 -4.07 -6.88 12.88
CA GLU A 327 -2.66 -7.26 13.04
C GLU A 327 -1.69 -6.31 12.33
N VAL A 328 -2.17 -5.61 11.30
CA VAL A 328 -1.34 -4.85 10.35
C VAL A 328 -1.93 -3.46 10.12
N GLY A 329 -1.96 -2.66 11.19
CA GLY A 329 -2.56 -1.33 11.22
C GLY A 329 -2.20 -0.46 10.00
N ASN A 330 -3.20 -0.26 9.13
CA ASN A 330 -3.21 0.61 7.95
C ASN A 330 -2.07 0.40 6.92
N ILE A 331 -1.42 -0.77 6.86
CA ILE A 331 -0.34 -1.07 5.90
C ILE A 331 -0.56 -2.42 5.23
N VAL A 332 -0.94 -2.43 3.95
CA VAL A 332 -0.96 -3.65 3.14
C VAL A 332 0.48 -4.02 2.75
N GLY A 333 1.03 -5.08 3.35
CA GLY A 333 2.22 -5.77 2.81
C GLY A 333 3.48 -5.86 3.68
N THR A 334 3.50 -5.38 4.94
CA THR A 334 4.66 -5.58 5.84
C THR A 334 4.27 -5.85 7.31
N LYS A 335 4.98 -6.80 7.94
CA LYS A 335 5.05 -6.99 9.42
C LYS A 335 5.99 -5.91 10.01
N TYR A 336 5.77 -5.28 11.17
CA TYR A 336 4.67 -5.27 12.15
C TYR A 336 4.74 -3.92 12.91
N LYS A 337 3.62 -3.46 13.49
CA LYS A 337 3.64 -2.60 14.69
C LYS A 337 2.51 -3.03 15.62
N ASN A 338 2.79 -4.01 16.47
CA ASN A 338 1.77 -4.68 17.28
C ASN A 338 1.22 -3.73 18.35
N CYS A 339 -0.05 -3.32 18.22
CA CYS A 339 -0.88 -3.22 19.41
C CYS A 339 -1.11 -4.67 19.85
N LEU A 340 -0.24 -5.17 20.72
CA LEU A 340 -0.31 -6.56 21.17
C LEU A 340 -1.64 -6.77 21.90
N LEU A 341 -2.45 -7.70 21.38
CA LEU A 341 -3.72 -8.06 22.01
C LEU A 341 -3.47 -8.47 23.47
N SER A 342 -2.36 -9.15 23.76
CA SER A 342 -1.91 -9.54 25.11
C SER A 342 -1.54 -8.37 26.05
N GLU A 343 -1.28 -7.16 25.55
CA GLU A 343 -0.99 -5.97 26.39
C GLU A 343 -2.26 -5.20 26.82
N GLY A 344 -3.45 -5.70 26.52
CA GLY A 344 -4.72 -5.02 26.80
C GLY A 344 -5.07 -3.95 25.75
N LYS A 345 -4.46 -4.02 24.56
CA LYS A 345 -4.45 -2.93 23.58
C LYS A 345 -4.99 -3.38 22.23
N VAL A 346 -6.05 -2.71 21.76
CA VAL A 346 -6.60 -2.91 20.40
C VAL A 346 -6.25 -1.68 19.56
N PHE A 347 -5.79 -1.88 18.31
CA PHE A 347 -5.54 -0.76 17.41
C PHE A 347 -6.85 -0.13 16.96
N ASN A 348 -7.02 1.17 17.20
CA ASN A 348 -8.05 1.97 16.56
C ASN A 348 -7.46 2.62 15.31
N PRO A 349 -7.91 2.24 14.10
CA PRO A 349 -7.34 2.75 12.86
C PRO A 349 -7.91 4.10 12.41
N ILE A 350 -9.07 4.53 12.95
CA ILE A 350 -9.64 5.86 12.72
C ILE A 350 -8.80 6.88 13.49
N SER A 351 -8.61 6.66 14.79
CA SER A 351 -7.79 7.52 15.67
C SER A 351 -6.28 7.34 15.49
N LYS A 352 -5.89 6.24 14.82
CA LYS A 352 -4.51 5.77 14.60
C LYS A 352 -3.72 5.53 15.90
N LYS A 353 -4.41 5.14 16.98
CA LYS A 353 -3.84 4.88 18.32
C LYS A 353 -4.22 3.48 18.80
N CYS A 354 -3.34 2.82 19.56
CA CYS A 354 -3.78 1.69 20.37
C CYS A 354 -4.65 2.22 21.53
N ILE A 355 -5.87 1.71 21.69
CA ILE A 355 -6.73 2.01 22.85
C ILE A 355 -6.57 0.89 23.88
N ASN A 356 -6.47 1.27 25.16
CA ASN A 356 -6.28 0.35 26.28
C ASN A 356 -7.63 -0.04 26.91
N PHE A 357 -7.88 -1.35 27.03
CA PHE A 357 -9.12 -1.97 27.50
C PHE A 357 -8.96 -2.80 28.79
N GLY A 358 -7.78 -2.79 29.42
CA GLY A 358 -7.50 -3.54 30.65
C GLY A 358 -6.85 -4.90 30.40
N CYS A 359 -6.53 -5.61 31.49
CA CYS A 359 -5.79 -6.88 31.43
C CYS A 359 -6.70 -8.10 31.41
N PHE A 360 -6.26 -9.14 30.71
CA PHE A 360 -6.95 -10.42 30.61
C PHE A 360 -6.55 -11.36 31.74
N ASP A 361 -7.25 -12.48 31.81
CA ASP A 361 -7.00 -13.47 32.85
C ASP A 361 -5.56 -14.00 32.84
N GLY A 362 -5.08 -14.38 34.01
CA GLY A 362 -3.66 -14.68 34.26
C GLY A 362 -2.71 -13.48 34.32
N HIS A 363 -3.15 -12.27 33.95
CA HIS A 363 -2.34 -11.04 34.02
C HIS A 363 -2.92 -10.03 35.02
N LYS A 364 -2.05 -9.29 35.73
CA LYS A 364 -2.43 -8.19 36.63
C LYS A 364 -2.02 -6.86 36.01
N PHE A 365 -2.87 -5.84 36.12
CA PHE A 365 -2.51 -4.48 35.75
C PHE A 365 -1.52 -3.91 36.79
N ASP A 366 -0.29 -3.64 36.36
CA ASP A 366 0.68 -2.91 37.19
C ASP A 366 0.46 -1.41 37.02
N SER A 367 -0.06 -0.79 38.07
CA SER A 367 -0.37 0.65 38.12
C SER A 367 0.86 1.57 38.04
N LYS A 368 2.09 1.04 38.18
CA LYS A 368 3.33 1.81 38.03
C LYS A 368 3.89 1.79 36.61
N THR A 369 3.73 0.69 35.88
CA THR A 369 4.21 0.56 34.49
C THR A 369 3.12 0.80 33.44
N GLY A 370 1.84 0.74 33.83
CA GLY A 370 0.70 0.89 32.92
C GLY A 370 0.54 -0.28 31.95
N GLN A 371 1.09 -1.44 32.30
CA GLN A 371 1.13 -2.66 31.48
C GLN A 371 0.51 -3.85 32.21
N CYS A 372 0.06 -4.83 31.43
CA CYS A 372 -0.45 -6.10 31.92
C CYS A 372 0.70 -7.08 32.12
N VAL A 373 1.05 -7.35 33.37
CA VAL A 373 2.12 -8.30 33.71
C VAL A 373 1.52 -9.67 34.05
N LEU A 374 2.13 -10.74 33.54
CA LEU A 374 1.82 -12.11 33.97
C LEU A 374 1.88 -12.20 35.50
N LYS A 375 0.95 -12.94 36.12
CA LYS A 375 1.14 -13.42 37.50
C LYS A 375 2.42 -14.27 37.51
N GLN A 376 3.52 -13.71 38.01
CA GLN A 376 4.84 -14.35 37.91
C GLN A 376 4.89 -15.63 38.75
N ASP A 377 5.21 -16.74 38.09
CA ASP A 377 6.22 -17.66 38.58
C ASP A 377 7.53 -17.45 37.81
N SER A 378 8.65 -17.71 38.48
CA SER A 378 9.98 -17.24 38.08
C SER A 378 10.65 -18.04 36.94
N SER A 379 11.27 -17.37 35.95
CA SER A 379 12.72 -17.51 35.63
C SER A 379 13.20 -16.86 34.30
N GLN A 380 14.52 -16.58 34.24
CA GLN A 380 15.41 -16.41 33.06
C GLN A 380 15.60 -15.05 32.31
N VAL A 381 16.38 -14.14 32.93
CA VAL A 381 17.72 -13.66 32.46
C VAL A 381 17.93 -13.33 30.95
N ALA A 382 17.35 -12.24 30.41
CA ALA A 382 17.66 -11.81 29.02
C ALA A 382 17.50 -10.31 28.64
N THR A 383 17.89 -9.31 29.45
CA THR A 383 17.70 -7.87 29.08
C THR A 383 18.80 -6.84 29.42
N LYS A 384 19.88 -7.19 30.14
CA LYS A 384 20.74 -6.15 30.78
C LYS A 384 21.66 -5.35 29.83
N GLU A 385 22.15 -5.93 28.73
CA GLU A 385 23.12 -5.26 27.83
C GLU A 385 22.49 -4.18 26.93
N ASN A 386 21.30 -4.42 26.40
CA ASN A 386 20.66 -3.50 25.44
C ASN A 386 20.24 -2.16 26.06
N TYR A 387 19.91 -2.15 27.36
CA TYR A 387 19.56 -0.91 28.08
C TYR A 387 20.77 0.04 28.18
N ALA A 388 21.94 -0.49 28.56
CA ALA A 388 23.17 0.31 28.70
C ALA A 388 23.59 0.97 27.37
N LEU A 389 23.48 0.24 26.25
CA LEU A 389 23.74 0.76 24.90
C LEU A 389 22.74 1.87 24.50
N CYS A 390 21.47 1.74 24.88
CA CYS A 390 20.44 2.75 24.59
C CYS A 390 20.63 4.03 25.43
N VAL A 391 20.97 3.90 26.72
CA VAL A 391 21.35 5.01 27.60
C VAL A 391 22.55 5.76 27.01
N LEU A 392 23.63 5.05 26.66
CA LEU A 392 24.84 5.62 26.07
C LEU A 392 24.54 6.40 24.78
N ASN A 393 23.73 5.82 23.88
CA ASN A 393 23.31 6.49 22.65
C ASN A 393 22.52 7.79 22.92
N GLY A 394 21.62 7.78 23.91
CA GLY A 394 20.85 8.99 24.27
C GLY A 394 21.72 10.12 24.81
N VAL A 395 22.68 9.81 25.67
CA VAL A 395 23.65 10.79 26.20
C VAL A 395 24.53 11.35 25.08
N LEU A 396 25.07 10.49 24.20
CA LEU A 396 25.91 10.91 23.08
C LEU A 396 25.15 11.79 22.09
N MET A 397 23.93 11.40 21.69
CA MET A 397 23.12 12.24 20.79
C MET A 397 22.84 13.60 21.43
N HIS A 398 22.49 13.65 22.72
CA HIS A 398 22.20 14.91 23.41
C HIS A 398 23.43 15.84 23.41
N TYR A 399 24.62 15.30 23.73
CA TYR A 399 25.88 16.03 23.65
C TYR A 399 26.16 16.57 22.24
N PHE A 400 26.06 15.74 21.20
CA PHE A 400 26.40 16.15 19.83
C PHE A 400 25.40 17.13 19.22
N TYR A 401 24.10 17.05 19.56
CA TYR A 401 23.14 18.06 19.13
C TYR A 401 23.45 19.43 19.76
N LEU A 402 23.61 19.50 21.09
CA LEU A 402 24.01 20.75 21.75
C LEU A 402 25.32 21.29 21.18
N SER A 403 26.35 20.45 21.06
CA SER A 403 27.65 20.83 20.47
C SER A 403 27.48 21.43 19.07
N SER A 404 26.61 20.86 18.23
CA SER A 404 26.33 21.40 16.89
C SER A 404 25.74 22.83 16.94
N PHE A 405 24.89 23.15 17.91
CA PHE A 405 24.32 24.50 18.06
C PHE A 405 25.29 25.48 18.72
N PHE A 406 26.11 25.04 19.68
CA PHE A 406 27.20 25.85 20.21
C PHE A 406 28.26 26.17 19.12
N TRP A 407 28.54 25.24 18.20
CA TRP A 407 29.36 25.52 17.02
C TRP A 407 28.69 26.48 16.04
N MET A 408 27.36 26.40 15.82
CA MET A 408 26.61 27.41 15.06
C MET A 408 26.66 28.79 15.73
N ASN A 409 26.69 28.85 17.07
CA ASN A 409 26.84 30.09 17.83
C ASN A 409 28.25 30.68 17.73
N VAL A 410 29.30 29.85 17.80
CA VAL A 410 30.67 30.25 17.48
C VAL A 410 30.78 30.80 16.06
N MET A 411 30.17 30.14 15.07
CA MET A 411 30.17 30.63 13.68
C MET A 411 29.43 31.96 13.55
N SER A 412 28.27 32.11 14.19
CA SER A 412 27.50 33.37 14.21
C SER A 412 28.29 34.53 14.85
N PHE A 413 28.93 34.26 16.00
CA PHE A 413 29.79 35.23 16.69
C PHE A 413 31.02 35.60 15.88
N ASP A 414 31.69 34.64 15.23
CA ASP A 414 32.90 34.94 14.46
C ASP A 414 32.58 35.70 13.17
N VAL A 415 31.48 35.38 12.51
CA VAL A 415 30.92 36.17 11.40
C VAL A 415 30.65 37.61 11.84
N TYR A 416 29.93 37.80 12.95
CA TYR A 416 29.70 39.14 13.53
C TYR A 416 31.01 39.89 13.81
N ARG A 417 31.97 39.22 14.46
CA ARG A 417 33.26 39.80 14.82
C ARG A 417 34.12 40.17 13.62
N LEU A 418 34.08 39.37 12.55
CA LEU A 418 34.77 39.64 11.27
C LEU A 418 34.28 40.96 10.65
N PHE A 419 32.98 41.25 10.75
CA PHE A 419 32.41 42.51 10.25
C PHE A 419 32.57 43.70 11.23
N SER A 420 32.55 43.46 12.55
CA SER A 420 32.53 44.52 13.58
C SER A 420 33.84 45.30 13.79
N ARG A 421 34.98 44.86 13.24
CA ARG A 421 36.25 45.60 13.14
C ARG A 421 36.66 46.47 14.36
N LYS A 422 36.83 45.84 15.53
CA LYS A 422 37.80 46.27 16.56
C LYS A 422 38.89 45.20 16.73
N THR A 423 40.14 45.63 16.83
CA THR A 423 41.35 44.82 16.59
C THR A 423 41.69 43.82 17.70
N ASN A 424 42.44 42.76 17.34
CA ASN A 424 43.80 42.52 17.86
C ASN A 424 44.41 41.21 17.34
N ASN A 425 45.73 41.22 17.13
CA ASN A 425 46.55 40.11 16.61
C ASN A 425 46.72 38.95 17.61
N LEU A 426 45.64 38.23 17.91
CA LEU A 426 45.72 36.92 18.56
C LEU A 426 46.04 35.85 17.49
N LYS A 427 47.18 35.15 17.64
CA LYS A 427 47.59 34.02 16.77
C LYS A 427 46.40 33.07 16.55
N SER A 428 46.07 32.80 15.29
CA SER A 428 44.89 32.03 14.83
C SER A 428 44.60 30.78 15.68
N SER A 429 45.62 29.97 15.96
CA SER A 429 45.53 28.77 16.83
C SER A 429 44.93 29.05 18.22
N LYS A 430 45.34 30.11 18.93
CA LYS A 430 44.81 30.46 20.26
C LYS A 430 43.35 30.93 20.21
N LYS A 431 42.88 31.44 19.07
CA LYS A 431 41.47 31.83 18.84
C LYS A 431 40.60 30.59 18.64
N PHE A 432 41.01 29.68 17.74
CA PHE A 432 40.32 28.42 17.51
C PHE A 432 40.25 27.55 18.76
N LEU A 433 41.33 27.48 19.56
CA LEU A 433 41.34 26.74 20.81
C LEU A 433 40.29 27.25 21.81
N LYS A 434 40.17 28.58 21.99
CA LYS A 434 39.14 29.17 22.88
C LYS A 434 37.71 28.88 22.41
N TYR A 435 37.47 28.94 21.09
CA TYR A 435 36.17 28.62 20.52
C TYR A 435 35.82 27.13 20.65
N SER A 436 36.80 26.25 20.43
CA SER A 436 36.66 24.80 20.60
C SER A 436 36.37 24.44 22.06
N VAL A 437 37.08 25.06 23.01
CA VAL A 437 36.82 24.93 24.46
C VAL A 437 35.38 25.31 24.80
N TYR A 438 34.88 26.46 24.32
CA TYR A 438 33.47 26.84 24.54
C TYR A 438 32.49 25.84 23.90
N ALA A 439 32.69 25.50 22.62
CA ALA A 439 31.71 24.72 21.86
C ALA A 439 31.66 23.23 22.22
N TRP A 440 32.68 22.68 22.88
CA TRP A 440 32.68 21.31 23.39
C TRP A 440 32.46 21.20 24.90
N ILE A 441 33.11 22.06 25.72
CA ILE A 441 33.01 21.93 27.18
C ILE A 441 31.66 22.43 27.71
N THR A 442 31.07 23.49 27.14
CA THR A 442 29.77 24.00 27.63
C THR A 442 28.62 22.99 27.46
N PRO A 443 28.47 22.28 26.31
CA PRO A 443 27.58 21.11 26.22
C PRO A 443 27.91 20.03 27.25
N LEU A 444 29.19 19.73 27.47
CA LEU A 444 29.62 18.66 28.39
C LEU A 444 29.20 18.96 29.84
N ILE A 445 29.27 20.22 30.27
CA ILE A 445 28.77 20.68 31.57
C ILE A 445 27.25 20.48 31.69
N ILE A 446 26.48 20.84 30.65
CA ILE A 446 25.02 20.65 30.64
C ILE A 446 24.67 19.15 30.73
N ILE A 447 25.39 18.29 30.01
CA ILE A 447 25.25 16.84 30.09
C ILE A 447 25.62 16.32 31.49
N ALA A 448 26.71 16.79 32.08
CA ALA A 448 27.12 16.40 33.43
C ALA A 448 26.07 16.77 34.49
N PHE A 449 25.49 17.98 34.43
CA PHE A 449 24.37 18.35 35.30
C PHE A 449 23.11 17.51 35.06
N SER A 450 22.82 17.13 33.81
CA SER A 450 21.68 16.26 33.48
C SER A 450 21.85 14.85 34.07
N LEU A 451 23.06 14.28 33.97
CA LEU A 451 23.39 12.97 34.54
C LEU A 451 23.44 13.02 36.08
N LEU A 452 23.95 14.12 36.65
CA LEU A 452 23.96 14.32 38.10
C LEU A 452 22.53 14.37 38.68
N ASN A 453 21.56 14.94 37.94
CA ASN A 453 20.14 14.86 38.30
C ASN A 453 19.55 13.45 38.13
N GLU A 454 20.07 12.64 37.20
CA GLU A 454 19.62 11.25 37.04
C GLU A 454 20.10 10.31 38.16
N TYR A 455 21.30 10.56 38.70
CA TYR A 455 21.94 9.70 39.71
C TYR A 455 21.78 10.15 41.15
N LEU A 456 21.78 11.47 41.45
CA LEU A 456 21.74 11.96 42.84
C LEU A 456 20.33 12.35 43.34
N PHE A 457 19.38 12.62 42.44
CA PHE A 457 18.03 13.10 42.80
C PHE A 457 16.91 12.25 42.19
N PRO A 458 16.82 10.93 42.53
CA PRO A 458 15.95 9.97 41.85
C PRO A 458 14.44 10.24 42.00
N GLU A 459 14.02 11.02 43.00
CA GLU A 459 12.63 11.40 43.24
C GLU A 459 12.23 12.75 42.58
N ASN A 460 13.16 13.42 41.89
CA ASN A 460 12.91 14.76 41.35
C ASN A 460 12.38 14.74 39.90
N ASP A 461 11.43 15.61 39.58
CA ASP A 461 10.76 15.73 38.26
C ASP A 461 11.70 16.15 37.10
N TYR A 462 12.95 16.55 37.41
CA TYR A 462 13.93 17.06 36.45
C TYR A 462 14.95 16.01 35.96
N GLN A 463 14.84 14.74 36.39
CA GLN A 463 15.70 13.67 35.89
C GLN A 463 15.48 13.37 34.40
N PRO A 464 16.53 13.26 33.55
CA PRO A 464 16.37 13.01 32.11
C PRO A 464 15.75 11.65 31.74
N LYS A 465 16.09 10.60 32.49
CA LYS A 465 15.75 9.19 32.20
C LYS A 465 16.13 8.83 30.76
N TYR A 466 17.44 8.86 30.48
CA TYR A 466 17.98 8.39 29.21
C TYR A 466 17.57 6.92 28.98
N GLY A 467 17.09 6.59 27.78
CA GLY A 467 16.80 5.20 27.41
C GLY A 467 15.46 4.62 27.91
N LEU A 468 14.62 5.38 28.62
CA LEU A 468 13.38 4.85 29.23
C LEU A 468 12.27 4.55 28.21
N GLN A 469 11.98 5.48 27.28
CA GLN A 469 10.99 5.30 26.20
C GLN A 469 11.61 5.28 24.80
N SER A 470 12.81 5.86 24.69
CA SER A 470 13.65 5.88 23.49
C SER A 470 15.09 6.16 23.93
N CYS A 471 16.07 5.97 23.05
CA CYS A 471 17.47 6.31 23.33
C CYS A 471 17.70 7.83 23.26
N TRP A 472 17.02 8.56 24.15
CA TRP A 472 16.98 10.02 24.27
C TRP A 472 16.47 10.41 25.68
N ILE A 473 16.44 11.72 25.98
CA ILE A 473 15.80 12.27 27.19
C ILE A 473 14.29 11.97 27.14
N SER A 474 13.78 11.19 28.09
CA SER A 474 12.37 10.77 28.08
C SER A 474 11.44 11.73 28.84
N TYR A 475 11.95 12.45 29.84
CA TYR A 475 11.13 13.33 30.68
C TYR A 475 11.00 14.74 30.11
N ARG A 476 9.76 15.25 30.00
CA ARG A 476 9.47 16.55 29.35
C ARG A 476 10.10 17.75 30.06
N ARG A 477 10.10 17.79 31.41
CA ARG A 477 10.72 18.90 32.17
C ARG A 477 12.23 18.90 32.02
N ALA A 478 12.86 17.72 32.04
CA ALA A 478 14.29 17.56 31.79
C ALA A 478 14.68 17.92 30.34
N LEU A 479 13.87 17.52 29.35
CA LEU A 479 14.03 17.89 27.94
C LEU A 479 13.94 19.41 27.74
N LEU A 480 12.99 20.07 28.40
CA LEU A 480 12.89 21.52 28.38
C LEU A 480 14.12 22.18 29.02
N LEU A 481 14.51 21.74 30.22
CA LEU A 481 15.60 22.34 31.00
C LEU A 481 16.99 22.14 30.37
N PHE A 482 17.34 20.92 29.99
CA PHE A 482 18.69 20.57 29.56
C PHE A 482 18.90 20.64 28.04
N PHE A 483 17.83 20.57 27.23
CA PHE A 483 17.96 20.64 25.77
C PHE A 483 17.30 21.89 25.20
N ALA A 484 15.98 22.07 25.36
CA ALA A 484 15.26 23.11 24.64
C ALA A 484 15.62 24.54 25.07
N VAL A 485 15.74 24.81 26.38
CA VAL A 485 16.10 26.13 26.92
C VAL A 485 17.50 26.58 26.44
N PRO A 486 18.58 25.77 26.57
CA PRO A 486 19.87 26.09 25.97
C PRO A 486 19.78 26.38 24.46
N LEU A 487 19.00 25.59 23.72
CA LEU A 487 18.85 25.76 22.27
C LEU A 487 18.12 27.05 21.89
N ILE A 488 17.07 27.43 22.63
CA ILE A 488 16.37 28.71 22.47
C ILE A 488 17.32 29.88 22.75
N VAL A 489 18.12 29.82 23.81
CA VAL A 489 19.14 30.84 24.13
C VAL A 489 20.20 30.96 23.02
N LEU A 490 20.65 29.83 22.45
CA LEU A 490 21.59 29.82 21.33
C LEU A 490 20.96 30.40 20.04
N LEU A 491 19.70 30.10 19.75
CA LEU A 491 18.99 30.69 18.60
C LEU A 491 18.73 32.19 18.77
N ILE A 492 18.38 32.66 19.98
CA ILE A 492 18.22 34.09 20.27
C ILE A 492 19.56 34.82 20.14
N THR A 493 20.66 34.26 20.66
CA THR A 493 21.98 34.89 20.54
C THR A 493 22.52 34.86 19.10
N ASN A 494 22.25 33.81 18.31
CA ASN A 494 22.47 33.83 16.86
C ASN A 494 21.62 34.92 16.18
N GLY A 495 20.37 35.10 16.61
CA GLY A 495 19.48 36.20 16.25
C GLY A 495 20.14 37.57 16.43
N VAL A 496 20.69 37.82 17.63
CA VAL A 496 21.39 39.06 17.97
C VAL A 496 22.66 39.24 17.14
N PHE A 497 23.51 38.21 17.01
CA PHE A 497 24.72 38.31 16.19
C PHE A 497 24.41 38.54 14.71
N PHE A 498 23.35 37.93 14.17
CA PHE A 498 22.88 38.22 12.82
C PHE A 498 22.39 39.66 12.68
N ALA A 499 21.55 40.15 13.60
CA ALA A 499 21.05 41.51 13.57
C ALA A 499 22.17 42.56 13.66
N LEU A 500 23.16 42.35 14.54
CA LEU A 500 24.35 43.20 14.66
C LEU A 500 25.21 43.14 13.38
N THR A 501 25.46 41.94 12.85
CA THR A 501 26.16 41.76 11.55
C THR A 501 25.46 42.53 10.44
N LEU A 502 24.13 42.42 10.38
CA LEU A 502 23.31 43.05 9.35
C LEU A 502 23.29 44.57 9.51
N LYS A 503 23.23 45.09 10.75
CA LYS A 503 23.39 46.52 11.05
C LYS A 503 24.75 47.05 10.56
N ILE A 504 25.85 46.39 10.88
CA ILE A 504 27.20 46.77 10.44
C ILE A 504 27.33 46.70 8.90
N LEU A 505 26.73 45.69 8.27
CA LEU A 505 26.67 45.57 6.80
C LEU A 505 25.81 46.65 6.13
N LEU A 506 24.79 47.18 6.82
CA LEU A 506 23.97 48.31 6.34
C LEU A 506 24.67 49.67 6.56
N GLU A 507 25.41 49.84 7.66
CA GLU A 507 26.21 51.04 7.94
C GLU A 507 27.42 51.14 6.98
N THR A 508 28.12 50.04 6.76
CA THR A 508 29.15 49.96 5.70
C THR A 508 28.53 50.12 4.30
N LYS A 509 27.32 49.61 4.03
CA LYS A 509 26.58 49.94 2.80
C LYS A 509 26.34 51.44 2.65
N LYS A 510 25.93 52.17 3.70
CA LYS A 510 25.80 53.64 3.64
C LYS A 510 27.13 54.28 3.24
N ALA A 511 28.22 53.98 3.95
CA ALA A 511 29.55 54.55 3.66
C ALA A 511 30.06 54.21 2.25
N THR A 512 29.88 52.98 1.76
CA THR A 512 30.34 52.56 0.42
C THR A 512 29.39 52.92 -0.72
N SER A 513 28.09 53.12 -0.46
CA SER A 513 27.10 53.52 -1.49
C SER A 513 27.28 54.95 -1.99
N ILE A 514 27.95 55.80 -1.21
CA ILE A 514 28.43 57.12 -1.62
C ILE A 514 29.47 56.99 -2.76
N ILE A 515 30.17 55.85 -2.86
CA ILE A 515 31.31 55.65 -3.76
C ILE A 515 30.99 54.72 -4.94
N LEU A 516 30.11 53.70 -4.79
CA LEU A 516 29.82 52.72 -5.86
C LEU A 516 28.33 52.32 -5.97
N LYS A 517 27.69 52.71 -7.09
CA LYS A 517 26.36 52.23 -7.53
C LYS A 517 26.45 50.84 -8.18
N LYS A 518 26.14 49.76 -7.45
CA LYS A 518 25.99 48.37 -8.00
C LYS A 518 24.81 47.61 -7.36
N PRO A 519 24.14 46.71 -8.11
CA PRO A 519 22.80 46.19 -7.80
C PRO A 519 22.72 45.28 -6.56
N ASP A 520 21.56 45.26 -5.90
CA ASP A 520 21.36 44.66 -4.58
C ASP A 520 21.16 43.13 -4.56
N ASN A 521 20.85 42.49 -5.69
CA ASN A 521 20.52 41.05 -5.76
C ASN A 521 21.63 40.10 -5.27
N ILE A 522 22.91 40.48 -5.41
CA ILE A 522 24.03 39.67 -4.89
C ILE A 522 24.06 39.71 -3.36
N ARG A 523 23.71 40.86 -2.77
CA ARG A 523 23.70 41.09 -1.31
C ARG A 523 22.53 40.35 -0.67
N PHE A 524 21.34 40.37 -1.28
CA PHE A 524 20.21 39.56 -0.83
C PHE A 524 20.54 38.06 -0.78
N LYS A 525 21.19 37.52 -1.81
CA LYS A 525 21.67 36.12 -1.81
C LYS A 525 22.72 35.84 -0.73
N MET A 526 23.56 36.83 -0.40
CA MET A 526 24.53 36.72 0.70
C MET A 526 23.82 36.69 2.07
N TYR A 527 22.86 37.59 2.32
CA TYR A 527 22.07 37.61 3.55
C TYR A 527 21.24 36.33 3.71
N LEU A 528 20.65 35.82 2.63
CA LEU A 528 19.91 34.55 2.63
C LEU A 528 20.82 33.35 2.96
N LYS A 529 22.01 33.26 2.34
CA LYS A 529 23.00 32.22 2.67
C LYS A 529 23.46 32.31 4.14
N LEU A 530 23.73 33.52 4.63
CA LEU A 530 24.10 33.74 6.03
C LEU A 530 22.98 33.29 6.99
N ALA A 531 21.73 33.61 6.72
CA ALA A 531 20.59 33.17 7.52
C ALA A 531 20.40 31.64 7.51
N LEU A 532 20.64 30.98 6.38
CA LEU A 532 20.63 29.50 6.31
C LEU A 532 21.74 28.86 7.15
N ILE A 533 22.96 29.44 7.13
CA ILE A 533 24.12 28.95 7.89
C ILE A 533 23.97 29.16 9.41
N MET A 534 23.33 30.25 9.85
CA MET A 534 23.15 30.56 11.28
C MET A 534 22.00 29.79 11.96
N GLY A 535 21.39 28.84 11.25
CA GLY A 535 20.40 27.90 11.83
C GLY A 535 18.97 28.43 11.92
N PHE A 536 18.63 29.56 11.29
CA PHE A 536 17.26 30.10 11.32
C PHE A 536 16.21 29.16 10.70
N THR A 537 16.63 28.18 9.89
CA THR A 537 15.76 27.09 9.41
C THR A 537 15.20 26.24 10.55
N TRP A 538 15.88 26.16 11.70
CA TRP A 538 15.37 25.48 12.89
C TRP A 538 14.27 26.27 13.61
N ALA A 539 14.13 27.58 13.37
CA ALA A 539 12.97 28.32 13.87
C ALA A 539 11.66 27.73 13.31
N PHE A 540 11.64 27.29 12.05
CA PHE A 540 10.48 26.58 11.49
C PHE A 540 10.22 25.26 12.22
N ALA A 541 11.26 24.48 12.55
CA ALA A 541 11.12 23.23 13.30
C ALA A 541 10.62 23.46 14.75
N PHE A 542 11.10 24.51 15.43
CA PHE A 542 10.61 24.87 16.78
C PHE A 542 9.18 25.41 16.75
N ILE A 543 8.84 26.32 15.84
CA ILE A 543 7.48 26.86 15.71
C ILE A 543 6.51 25.74 15.34
N ALA A 544 6.90 24.81 14.45
CA ALA A 544 6.11 23.61 14.15
C ALA A 544 5.94 22.70 15.37
N SER A 545 6.98 22.52 16.19
CA SER A 545 6.95 21.64 17.37
C SER A 545 6.16 22.22 18.54
N PHE A 546 6.22 23.53 18.78
CA PHE A 546 5.49 24.19 19.87
C PHE A 546 4.01 24.48 19.52
N ASN A 547 3.70 24.78 18.26
CA ASN A 547 2.34 25.17 17.83
C ASN A 547 1.61 24.05 17.06
N GLY A 548 2.24 22.89 16.83
CA GLY A 548 1.65 21.76 16.09
C GLY A 548 1.48 21.99 14.57
N ILE A 549 2.04 23.08 14.02
CA ILE A 549 1.83 23.49 12.62
C ILE A 549 2.69 22.63 11.69
N SER A 550 2.09 21.54 11.18
CA SER A 550 2.76 20.55 10.33
C SER A 550 3.35 21.14 9.04
N GLN A 551 2.75 22.20 8.51
CA GLN A 551 3.12 22.83 7.24
C GLN A 551 4.52 23.45 7.26
N LEU A 552 5.03 23.84 8.44
CA LEU A 552 6.36 24.44 8.59
C LEU A 552 7.50 23.42 8.51
N TRP A 553 7.22 22.12 8.56
CA TRP A 553 8.20 21.07 8.26
C TRP A 553 8.56 20.98 6.77
N TYR A 554 7.64 21.33 5.86
CA TYR A 554 7.92 21.27 4.42
C TYR A 554 9.07 22.18 3.98
N PRO A 555 9.12 23.50 4.28
CA PRO A 555 10.27 24.33 3.92
C PRO A 555 11.56 23.87 4.59
N PHE A 556 11.51 23.31 5.82
CA PHE A 556 12.66 22.71 6.48
C PHE A 556 13.21 21.48 5.72
N ILE A 557 12.33 20.60 5.21
CA ILE A 557 12.72 19.38 4.47
C ILE A 557 13.12 19.70 3.02
N VAL A 558 12.42 20.62 2.35
CA VAL A 558 12.55 20.88 0.90
C VAL A 558 13.87 21.52 0.48
N LEU A 559 14.59 22.20 1.39
CA LEU A 559 15.82 22.92 1.07
C LEU A 559 17.05 21.98 0.78
N ASN A 560 16.91 21.00 -0.16
CA ASN A 560 17.84 19.89 -0.59
C ASN A 560 17.96 19.66 -2.16
N GLY A 561 17.91 18.41 -2.71
CA GLY A 561 18.40 17.99 -4.07
C GLY A 561 17.51 17.04 -4.94
N LEU A 562 17.87 16.76 -6.23
CA LEU A 562 17.01 16.18 -7.33
C LEU A 562 17.74 15.79 -8.70
N GLN A 563 17.51 14.63 -9.40
CA GLN A 563 17.90 14.19 -10.83
C GLN A 563 17.14 12.90 -11.41
N GLY A 564 17.25 12.42 -12.69
CA GLY A 564 16.55 11.16 -13.21
C GLY A 564 16.72 10.61 -14.69
N VAL A 565 16.29 9.35 -15.04
CA VAL A 565 16.54 8.53 -16.31
C VAL A 565 15.35 7.59 -16.80
N ASN A 566 15.22 7.11 -18.08
CA ASN A 566 13.93 6.63 -18.74
C ASN A 566 13.96 5.43 -19.80
N ARG A 567 12.80 4.80 -20.21
CA ARG A 567 12.55 3.85 -21.38
C ARG A 567 11.74 4.51 -22.52
N HIS A 568 11.82 4.02 -23.77
CA HIS A 568 10.92 4.38 -24.88
C HIS A 568 9.41 4.04 -24.68
N GLY A 569 8.54 4.73 -25.42
CA GLY A 569 7.07 4.57 -25.38
C GLY A 569 6.51 3.44 -26.26
N ASP A 570 5.18 3.37 -26.35
CA ASP A 570 4.42 2.32 -27.04
C ASP A 570 4.75 2.26 -28.53
N ARG A 571 4.95 1.03 -29.02
CA ARG A 571 5.39 0.75 -30.39
C ARG A 571 4.56 -0.34 -31.05
N THR A 572 4.59 -0.37 -32.36
CA THR A 572 4.11 -1.52 -33.16
C THR A 572 4.96 -2.78 -32.87
N PRO A 573 4.48 -3.99 -33.23
CA PRO A 573 5.23 -5.24 -33.09
C PRO A 573 6.58 -5.21 -33.82
N LEU A 574 7.56 -5.98 -33.35
CA LEU A 574 8.89 -6.06 -34.01
C LEU A 574 8.89 -7.04 -35.18
N LYS A 575 8.15 -8.13 -35.04
CA LYS A 575 7.90 -9.18 -36.03
C LYS A 575 6.50 -9.73 -35.77
N LEU A 576 5.82 -10.18 -36.82
CA LEU A 576 4.51 -10.82 -36.74
C LEU A 576 4.67 -12.30 -37.10
N HIS A 577 3.82 -13.16 -36.54
CA HIS A 577 3.84 -14.59 -36.83
C HIS A 577 3.06 -14.91 -38.12
N PRO A 578 3.31 -16.05 -38.80
CA PRO A 578 2.66 -16.37 -40.08
C PRO A 578 1.13 -16.39 -40.02
N ASN A 579 0.56 -16.90 -38.91
CA ASN A 579 -0.88 -16.97 -38.61
C ASN A 579 -1.37 -15.84 -37.68
N ASP A 580 -0.62 -14.75 -37.56
CA ASP A 580 -1.08 -13.55 -36.84
C ASP A 580 -2.24 -12.89 -37.62
N PRO A 581 -3.43 -12.68 -37.02
CA PRO A 581 -4.57 -12.07 -37.73
C PRO A 581 -4.29 -10.66 -38.24
N TYR A 582 -3.29 -9.99 -37.66
CA TYR A 582 -2.91 -8.61 -37.96
C TYR A 582 -1.58 -8.54 -38.72
N ARG A 583 -1.20 -9.61 -39.43
CA ARG A 583 0.07 -9.71 -40.19
C ARG A 583 0.20 -8.74 -41.37
N GLU A 584 -0.91 -8.24 -41.90
CA GLU A 584 -0.91 -7.36 -43.08
C GLU A 584 -0.46 -5.93 -42.71
N GLU A 585 0.23 -5.27 -43.64
CA GLU A 585 0.87 -3.98 -43.42
C GLU A 585 -0.14 -2.83 -43.21
N ASN A 586 -1.37 -3.00 -43.71
CA ASN A 586 -2.51 -2.10 -43.50
C ASN A 586 -2.90 -1.93 -42.01
N TYR A 587 -2.74 -2.96 -41.16
CA TYR A 587 -2.96 -2.88 -39.71
C TYR A 587 -1.84 -2.12 -38.98
N TRP A 588 -0.68 -1.93 -39.61
CA TRP A 588 0.49 -1.30 -38.99
C TRP A 588 1.03 -0.17 -39.87
N SER A 589 0.18 0.82 -40.17
CA SER A 589 0.50 1.96 -41.05
C SER A 589 1.73 2.78 -40.63
N ASP A 590 2.11 2.75 -39.35
CA ASP A 590 3.35 3.38 -38.84
C ASP A 590 4.62 2.56 -39.21
N GLY A 591 4.48 1.33 -39.71
CA GLY A 591 5.55 0.35 -39.93
C GLY A 591 5.92 -0.44 -38.67
N LEU A 592 6.58 -1.60 -38.85
CA LEU A 592 6.99 -2.46 -37.73
C LEU A 592 8.10 -1.84 -36.87
N GLY A 593 7.99 -2.06 -35.56
CA GLY A 593 8.92 -1.57 -34.53
C GLY A 593 8.97 -0.05 -34.32
N GLN A 594 8.04 0.71 -34.89
CA GLN A 594 7.95 2.17 -34.80
C GLN A 594 7.07 2.66 -33.65
N LEU A 595 7.26 3.91 -33.23
CA LEU A 595 6.56 4.51 -32.08
C LEU A 595 5.15 4.94 -32.48
N THR A 596 4.12 4.41 -31.81
CA THR A 596 2.71 4.73 -32.13
C THR A 596 2.33 6.11 -31.63
N GLN A 597 1.21 6.66 -32.10
CA GLN A 597 0.66 7.93 -31.58
C GLN A 597 0.39 7.90 -30.06
N MET A 598 0.02 6.75 -29.49
CA MET A 598 -0.12 6.59 -28.03
C MET A 598 1.25 6.67 -27.33
N GLY A 599 2.25 5.98 -27.88
CA GLY A 599 3.63 6.06 -27.38
C GLY A 599 4.19 7.47 -27.44
N LYS A 600 3.92 8.21 -28.53
CA LYS A 600 4.31 9.63 -28.65
C LYS A 600 3.70 10.48 -27.54
N LYS A 601 2.40 10.30 -27.27
CA LYS A 601 1.69 11.02 -26.19
C LYS A 601 2.24 10.67 -24.80
N ARG A 602 2.54 9.38 -24.54
CA ARG A 602 3.15 8.92 -23.28
C ARG A 602 4.52 9.55 -23.03
N MET A 603 5.39 9.59 -24.03
CA MET A 603 6.74 10.16 -23.87
C MET A 603 6.73 11.68 -23.72
N TYR A 604 5.79 12.38 -24.36
CA TYR A 604 5.58 13.80 -24.12
C TYR A 604 5.08 14.06 -22.68
N LYS A 605 4.10 13.29 -22.20
CA LYS A 605 3.64 13.34 -20.79
C LYS A 605 4.76 13.06 -19.79
N LEU A 606 5.66 12.12 -20.07
CA LEU A 606 6.84 11.88 -19.24
C LEU A 606 7.72 13.15 -19.13
N GLY A 607 7.93 13.86 -20.24
CA GLY A 607 8.61 15.15 -20.24
C GLY A 607 7.91 16.21 -19.40
N LEU A 608 6.58 16.32 -19.50
CA LEU A 608 5.76 17.22 -18.67
C LEU A 608 5.86 16.90 -17.18
N TYR A 609 5.80 15.62 -16.81
CA TYR A 609 5.98 15.15 -15.43
C TYR A 609 7.37 15.50 -14.90
N LEU A 610 8.44 15.25 -15.67
CA LEU A 610 9.80 15.64 -15.31
C LEU A 610 9.92 17.17 -15.17
N ARG A 611 9.25 17.96 -16.02
CA ARG A 611 9.20 19.42 -15.90
C ARG A 611 8.55 19.87 -14.60
N LYS A 612 7.40 19.28 -14.25
CA LYS A 612 6.64 19.56 -13.03
C LYS A 612 7.47 19.23 -11.79
N ARG A 613 8.03 18.01 -11.74
CA ARG A 613 8.88 17.51 -10.64
C ARG A 613 10.14 18.34 -10.42
N TYR A 614 10.84 18.69 -11.48
CA TYR A 614 12.12 19.41 -11.42
C TYR A 614 12.00 20.91 -11.71
N SER A 615 10.81 21.49 -11.55
CA SER A 615 10.49 22.88 -11.89
C SER A 615 11.32 23.94 -11.16
N SER A 616 11.78 23.64 -9.94
CA SER A 616 12.68 24.48 -9.13
C SER A 616 14.18 24.28 -9.45
N PHE A 617 14.53 23.20 -10.15
CA PHE A 617 15.90 22.78 -10.45
C PHE A 617 16.30 23.09 -11.91
N LEU A 618 15.37 22.86 -12.84
CA LEU A 618 15.51 23.13 -14.27
C LEU A 618 14.97 24.52 -14.63
N THR A 619 15.83 25.33 -15.26
CA THR A 619 15.46 26.60 -15.87
C THR A 619 14.70 26.38 -17.20
N LYS A 620 14.52 27.42 -18.02
CA LYS A 620 14.02 27.26 -19.39
C LYS A 620 15.15 26.98 -20.41
N ASN A 621 16.40 26.83 -19.97
CA ASN A 621 17.56 26.67 -20.85
C ASN A 621 17.85 25.20 -21.15
N SER A 622 17.45 24.73 -22.34
CA SER A 622 17.67 23.35 -22.79
C SER A 622 19.14 22.90 -22.79
N ARG A 623 20.11 23.82 -22.74
CA ARG A 623 21.54 23.47 -22.61
C ARG A 623 21.88 22.78 -21.29
N GLU A 624 21.04 22.87 -20.26
CA GLU A 624 21.23 22.15 -18.98
C GLU A 624 20.83 20.66 -19.04
N MET A 625 20.32 20.18 -20.16
CA MET A 625 20.04 18.77 -20.41
C MET A 625 21.14 18.12 -21.25
N TYR A 626 21.53 16.91 -20.86
CA TYR A 626 22.22 15.94 -21.70
C TYR A 626 21.20 14.86 -22.09
N ILE A 627 21.20 14.43 -23.35
CA ILE A 627 20.31 13.38 -23.80
C ILE A 627 21.02 12.44 -24.78
N GLN A 628 21.03 11.15 -24.45
CA GLN A 628 21.56 10.08 -25.29
C GLN A 628 20.47 9.04 -25.52
N SER A 629 20.36 8.56 -26.75
CA SER A 629 19.40 7.53 -27.15
C SER A 629 20.12 6.38 -27.83
N SER A 630 19.56 5.17 -27.67
CA SER A 630 19.81 4.11 -28.64
C SER A 630 19.41 4.57 -30.04
N GLU A 631 20.14 4.15 -31.07
CA GLU A 631 19.96 4.53 -32.48
C GLU A 631 18.56 4.22 -33.05
N LYS A 632 17.83 3.25 -32.48
CA LYS A 632 16.49 2.86 -32.93
C LYS A 632 15.54 4.07 -32.97
N GLN A 633 14.84 4.23 -34.09
CA GLN A 633 13.99 5.39 -34.37
C GLN A 633 12.99 5.69 -33.24
N ARG A 634 12.29 4.66 -32.75
CA ARG A 634 11.39 4.75 -31.58
C ARG A 634 12.02 5.37 -30.32
N CYS A 635 13.31 5.13 -30.07
CA CYS A 635 14.02 5.67 -28.91
C CYS A 635 14.44 7.13 -29.13
N LYS A 636 14.88 7.47 -30.35
CA LYS A 636 15.23 8.85 -30.76
C LYS A 636 14.00 9.77 -30.73
N GLU A 637 12.87 9.29 -31.25
CA GLU A 637 11.60 10.04 -31.21
C GLU A 637 11.09 10.18 -29.76
N SER A 638 11.14 9.10 -28.96
CA SER A 638 10.84 9.16 -27.53
C SER A 638 11.70 10.19 -26.79
N ALA A 639 13.02 10.21 -27.05
CA ALA A 639 13.96 11.15 -26.46
C ALA A 639 13.62 12.61 -26.82
N ASN A 640 13.30 12.87 -28.10
CA ASN A 640 12.92 14.21 -28.55
C ASN A 640 11.60 14.68 -27.92
N LEU A 641 10.64 13.77 -27.70
CA LEU A 641 9.36 14.06 -27.05
C LEU A 641 9.48 14.32 -25.55
N ILE A 642 10.36 13.60 -24.83
CA ILE A 642 10.68 13.93 -23.43
C ILE A 642 11.28 15.34 -23.38
N ALA A 643 12.28 15.63 -24.21
CA ALA A 643 12.93 16.93 -24.27
C ALA A 643 11.94 18.08 -24.60
N ALA A 644 11.02 17.82 -25.54
CA ALA A 644 9.92 18.72 -25.88
C ALA A 644 9.00 19.00 -24.68
N GLY A 645 8.58 17.95 -23.94
CA GLY A 645 7.76 18.10 -22.73
C GLY A 645 8.49 18.84 -21.59
N ILE A 646 9.82 18.80 -21.54
CA ILE A 646 10.60 19.52 -20.52
C ILE A 646 10.75 21.02 -20.83
N TYR A 647 11.02 21.39 -22.10
CA TYR A 647 11.45 22.76 -22.43
C TYR A 647 10.49 23.57 -23.31
N LEU A 648 9.51 22.98 -23.98
CA LEU A 648 8.56 23.74 -24.80
C LEU A 648 7.38 24.30 -23.97
N PRO A 649 6.88 25.50 -24.29
CA PRO A 649 5.69 26.05 -23.66
C PRO A 649 4.45 25.19 -23.95
N HIS A 650 3.52 25.13 -23.00
CA HIS A 650 2.29 24.33 -23.09
C HIS A 650 1.24 24.98 -24.02
N SER A 651 1.43 24.86 -25.33
CA SER A 651 0.30 24.92 -26.28
C SER A 651 -0.39 23.55 -26.31
N GLN A 652 -1.73 23.51 -26.27
CA GLN A 652 -2.49 22.25 -26.16
C GLN A 652 -2.49 21.38 -27.44
N GLU A 653 -2.07 21.93 -28.58
CA GLU A 653 -1.79 21.13 -29.78
C GLU A 653 -0.34 20.62 -29.79
N TYR A 654 -0.15 19.43 -30.36
CA TYR A 654 1.16 18.95 -30.78
C TYR A 654 1.87 20.03 -31.60
N PRO A 655 3.09 20.47 -31.25
CA PRO A 655 3.74 21.53 -31.99
C PRO A 655 4.00 21.07 -33.43
N LYS A 656 3.31 21.68 -34.40
CA LYS A 656 3.54 21.46 -35.85
C LYS A 656 4.98 21.83 -36.28
N TYR A 657 5.70 22.57 -35.45
CA TYR A 657 7.10 22.93 -35.66
C TYR A 657 8.06 21.81 -35.22
N LYS A 658 8.99 21.47 -36.11
CA LYS A 658 9.96 20.39 -35.95
C LYS A 658 11.11 20.78 -35.00
N PHE A 659 10.81 20.83 -33.70
CA PHE A 659 11.83 21.07 -32.67
C PHE A 659 12.82 19.89 -32.62
N SER A 660 14.11 20.20 -32.72
CA SER A 660 15.20 19.24 -32.66
C SER A 660 16.12 19.56 -31.48
N PHE A 661 16.19 18.64 -30.52
CA PHE A 661 17.19 18.68 -29.45
C PHE A 661 18.42 17.87 -29.84
N PRO A 662 19.64 18.25 -29.42
CA PRO A 662 20.86 17.50 -29.73
C PRO A 662 20.87 16.16 -28.97
N ILE A 663 20.38 15.10 -29.62
CA ILE A 663 20.35 13.73 -29.09
C ILE A 663 21.58 12.99 -29.57
N LYS A 664 22.45 12.61 -28.64
CA LYS A 664 23.59 11.74 -28.94
C LYS A 664 23.08 10.31 -29.21
N THR A 665 23.60 9.68 -30.25
CA THR A 665 23.34 8.26 -30.57
C THR A 665 24.65 7.57 -30.91
N ILE A 666 24.73 6.28 -30.64
CA ILE A 666 25.85 5.40 -31.00
C ILE A 666 25.27 4.25 -31.84
N PRO A 667 25.96 3.75 -32.90
CA PRO A 667 25.50 2.63 -33.69
C PRO A 667 25.14 1.42 -32.84
N LEU A 668 24.07 0.71 -33.21
CA LEU A 668 23.44 -0.31 -32.36
C LEU A 668 24.39 -1.45 -31.91
N MET A 669 25.38 -1.80 -32.74
CA MET A 669 26.36 -2.87 -32.43
C MET A 669 27.56 -2.37 -31.61
N GLU A 670 27.72 -1.06 -31.44
CA GLU A 670 28.78 -0.42 -30.66
C GLU A 670 28.27 0.12 -29.32
N ASP A 671 26.95 0.34 -29.18
CA ASP A 671 26.30 0.93 -28.01
C ASP A 671 26.20 -0.04 -26.82
N ILE A 672 27.34 -0.23 -26.13
CA ILE A 672 27.45 -0.97 -24.86
C ILE A 672 26.70 -0.29 -23.71
N LEU A 673 26.39 1.00 -23.84
CA LEU A 673 25.78 1.79 -22.78
C LEU A 673 24.26 1.61 -22.73
N LEU A 674 23.57 1.73 -23.87
CA LEU A 674 22.10 1.75 -23.93
C LEU A 674 21.47 0.52 -24.59
N THR A 675 22.25 -0.50 -24.90
CA THR A 675 21.72 -1.76 -25.45
C THR A 675 22.40 -2.98 -24.83
N MET A 676 21.96 -4.16 -25.25
CA MET A 676 22.58 -5.47 -24.98
C MET A 676 23.02 -6.16 -26.29
N LYS A 677 23.17 -5.40 -27.37
CA LYS A 677 23.46 -5.89 -28.72
C LYS A 677 24.95 -6.10 -29.05
N PRO A 678 25.90 -5.30 -28.53
CA PRO A 678 27.32 -5.46 -28.86
C PRO A 678 27.85 -6.87 -28.57
N HIS A 679 28.70 -7.36 -29.46
CA HIS A 679 29.31 -8.67 -29.34
C HIS A 679 30.26 -8.72 -28.12
N CYS A 680 30.13 -9.76 -27.29
CA CYS A 680 30.96 -9.94 -26.10
C CYS A 680 31.15 -11.45 -25.82
N PRO A 681 32.25 -12.07 -26.30
CA PRO A 681 32.46 -13.51 -26.23
C PRO A 681 32.20 -14.12 -24.83
N VAL A 682 32.74 -13.49 -23.78
CA VAL A 682 32.57 -13.96 -22.39
C VAL A 682 31.10 -13.93 -21.94
N ALA A 683 30.35 -12.86 -22.25
CA ALA A 683 28.92 -12.78 -21.90
C ALA A 683 28.06 -13.77 -22.72
N ASN A 684 28.51 -14.15 -23.91
CA ASN A 684 27.81 -15.13 -24.75
C ASN A 684 27.99 -16.53 -24.19
N VAL A 685 29.24 -16.95 -23.95
CA VAL A 685 29.58 -18.24 -23.32
C VAL A 685 28.89 -18.39 -21.96
N GLU A 686 28.89 -17.34 -21.14
CA GLU A 686 28.21 -17.36 -19.85
C GLU A 686 26.68 -17.50 -19.99
N PHE A 687 26.07 -16.85 -20.98
CA PHE A 687 24.64 -16.99 -21.23
C PHE A 687 24.26 -18.38 -21.78
N GLU A 688 25.14 -19.03 -22.56
CA GLU A 688 24.96 -20.43 -22.95
C GLU A 688 25.04 -21.39 -21.75
N LYS A 689 25.85 -21.10 -20.72
CA LYS A 689 25.78 -21.86 -19.44
C LYS A 689 24.43 -21.66 -18.75
N VAL A 690 23.89 -20.44 -18.72
CA VAL A 690 22.56 -20.16 -18.14
C VAL A 690 21.47 -20.93 -18.88
N LYS A 691 21.52 -21.01 -20.22
CA LYS A 691 20.59 -21.84 -21.01
C LYS A 691 20.63 -23.33 -20.66
N ARG A 692 21.79 -23.83 -20.20
CA ARG A 692 22.00 -25.21 -19.76
C ARG A 692 21.87 -25.39 -18.25
N SER A 693 21.49 -24.35 -17.50
CA SER A 693 21.31 -24.43 -16.06
C SER A 693 20.00 -25.10 -15.67
N SER A 694 20.00 -25.84 -14.57
CA SER A 694 18.78 -26.45 -14.02
C SER A 694 17.71 -25.42 -13.65
N GLU A 695 18.07 -24.19 -13.28
CA GLU A 695 17.09 -23.12 -13.01
C GLU A 695 16.25 -22.80 -14.26
N LEU A 696 16.87 -22.65 -15.43
CA LEU A 696 16.16 -22.35 -16.67
C LEU A 696 15.54 -23.59 -17.32
N ILE A 697 16.18 -24.77 -17.21
CA ILE A 697 15.60 -26.03 -17.70
C ILE A 697 14.30 -26.35 -16.94
N ASN A 698 14.36 -26.47 -15.61
CA ASN A 698 13.19 -26.78 -14.79
C ASN A 698 12.09 -25.71 -14.92
N PHE A 699 12.46 -24.43 -15.10
CA PHE A 699 11.48 -23.37 -15.37
C PHE A 699 10.82 -23.52 -16.75
N SER A 700 11.56 -23.96 -17.77
CA SER A 700 11.05 -24.14 -19.13
C SER A 700 10.17 -25.40 -19.26
N GLU A 701 10.57 -26.51 -18.63
CA GLU A 701 9.79 -27.77 -18.58
C GLU A 701 8.38 -27.55 -18.03
N LYS A 702 8.24 -26.69 -17.00
CA LYS A 702 6.93 -26.29 -16.45
C LYS A 702 5.96 -25.72 -17.50
N TYR A 703 6.46 -25.17 -18.60
CA TYR A 703 5.67 -24.59 -19.69
C TYR A 703 5.78 -25.35 -21.02
N GLU A 704 6.29 -26.60 -21.03
CA GLU A 704 6.46 -27.38 -22.26
C GLU A 704 5.14 -27.56 -23.05
N HIS A 705 4.03 -27.81 -22.33
CA HIS A 705 2.70 -27.87 -22.93
C HIS A 705 2.31 -26.54 -23.61
N LEU A 706 2.65 -25.40 -22.99
CA LEU A 706 2.38 -24.08 -23.56
C LEU A 706 3.22 -23.84 -24.83
N PHE A 707 4.48 -24.27 -24.85
CA PHE A 707 5.33 -24.19 -26.05
C PHE A 707 4.76 -24.99 -27.23
N LYS A 708 4.31 -26.23 -27.00
CA LYS A 708 3.64 -27.05 -28.03
C LYS A 708 2.37 -26.38 -28.53
N PHE A 709 1.48 -25.99 -27.62
CA PHE A 709 0.23 -25.30 -27.95
C PHE A 709 0.44 -24.00 -28.74
N LEU A 710 1.39 -23.14 -28.35
CA LEU A 710 1.70 -21.91 -29.09
C LEU A 710 2.27 -22.21 -30.47
N SER A 711 3.13 -23.24 -30.58
CA SER A 711 3.73 -23.64 -31.85
C SER A 711 2.69 -24.12 -32.86
N GLU A 712 1.70 -24.88 -32.39
CA GLU A 712 0.52 -25.27 -33.18
C GLU A 712 -0.29 -24.05 -33.63
N LYS A 713 -0.65 -23.12 -32.72
CA LYS A 713 -1.50 -21.97 -33.08
C LYS A 713 -0.85 -20.99 -34.05
N TYR A 714 0.45 -20.75 -33.93
CA TYR A 714 1.16 -19.81 -34.81
C TYR A 714 1.84 -20.46 -36.01
N HIS A 715 1.81 -21.79 -36.14
CA HIS A 715 2.56 -22.55 -37.15
C HIS A 715 4.04 -22.15 -37.20
N ALA A 716 4.65 -22.02 -36.02
CA ALA A 716 6.02 -21.55 -35.84
C ALA A 716 6.69 -22.30 -34.67
N ASN A 717 7.98 -22.61 -34.77
CA ASN A 717 8.70 -23.32 -33.73
C ASN A 717 8.94 -22.42 -32.49
N ILE A 718 8.04 -22.43 -31.52
CA ILE A 718 8.08 -21.68 -30.26
C ILE A 718 8.54 -22.62 -29.13
N SER A 719 9.83 -22.94 -29.14
CA SER A 719 10.50 -23.92 -28.28
C SER A 719 11.00 -23.41 -26.92
N ASP A 720 10.95 -22.10 -26.67
CA ASP A 720 11.67 -21.48 -25.56
C ASP A 720 11.02 -20.18 -25.06
N ILE A 721 11.47 -19.74 -23.87
CA ILE A 721 10.92 -18.57 -23.18
C ILE A 721 11.12 -17.24 -23.95
N PHE A 722 12.10 -17.16 -24.85
CA PHE A 722 12.39 -15.94 -25.62
C PHE A 722 11.46 -15.85 -26.82
N LYS A 723 11.19 -16.96 -27.52
CA LYS A 723 10.18 -17.00 -28.58
C LYS A 723 8.77 -16.76 -28.04
N ALA A 724 8.40 -17.38 -26.92
CA ALA A 724 7.09 -17.15 -26.30
C ALA A 724 6.95 -15.73 -25.69
N ARG A 725 8.05 -15.04 -25.36
CA ARG A 725 8.01 -13.59 -25.08
C ARG A 725 7.51 -12.77 -26.26
N ASN A 726 7.92 -13.07 -27.50
CA ASN A 726 7.43 -12.32 -28.68
C ASN A 726 5.92 -12.41 -28.81
N VAL A 727 5.38 -13.62 -28.68
CA VAL A 727 3.93 -13.86 -28.66
C VAL A 727 3.24 -12.97 -27.63
N TYR A 728 3.71 -13.00 -26.38
CA TYR A 728 3.15 -12.13 -25.33
C TYR A 728 3.23 -10.64 -25.69
N MET A 729 4.37 -10.18 -26.20
CA MET A 729 4.59 -8.78 -26.56
C MET A 729 3.69 -8.33 -27.71
N ASN A 730 3.45 -9.18 -28.71
CA ASN A 730 2.54 -8.89 -29.81
C ASN A 730 1.09 -8.76 -29.31
N LEU A 731 0.61 -9.75 -28.54
CA LEU A 731 -0.74 -9.76 -27.96
C LEU A 731 -0.99 -8.56 -27.04
N VAL A 732 0.02 -8.09 -26.30
CA VAL A 732 -0.07 -6.87 -25.50
C VAL A 732 -0.20 -5.62 -26.38
N ILE A 733 0.53 -5.55 -27.50
CA ILE A 733 0.48 -4.42 -28.43
C ILE A 733 -0.85 -4.39 -29.20
N GLU A 734 -1.29 -5.52 -29.75
CA GLU A 734 -2.61 -5.68 -30.38
C GLU A 734 -3.72 -5.22 -29.44
N ARG A 735 -3.73 -5.72 -28.19
CA ARG A 735 -4.71 -5.31 -27.18
C ARG A 735 -4.64 -3.82 -26.85
N SER A 736 -3.44 -3.21 -26.82
CA SER A 736 -3.28 -1.78 -26.51
C SER A 736 -3.76 -0.85 -27.62
N VAL A 737 -3.76 -1.31 -28.88
CA VAL A 737 -4.30 -0.60 -30.04
C VAL A 737 -5.82 -0.83 -30.19
N GLY A 738 -6.38 -1.80 -29.45
CA GLY A 738 -7.80 -2.14 -29.46
C GLY A 738 -8.18 -3.29 -30.40
N TYR A 739 -7.21 -4.03 -30.90
CA TYR A 739 -7.45 -5.21 -31.73
C TYR A 739 -7.97 -6.40 -30.91
N LYS A 740 -8.82 -7.21 -31.55
CA LYS A 740 -9.46 -8.36 -30.92
C LYS A 740 -8.52 -9.56 -30.94
N LEU A 741 -8.04 -9.94 -29.76
CA LEU A 741 -7.13 -11.08 -29.66
C LEU A 741 -7.79 -12.40 -30.13
N PRO A 742 -7.00 -13.37 -30.61
CA PRO A 742 -7.52 -14.68 -31.02
C PRO A 742 -8.33 -15.37 -29.91
N ASN A 743 -9.42 -16.03 -30.28
CA ASN A 743 -10.37 -16.66 -29.34
C ASN A 743 -9.74 -17.70 -28.39
N TRP A 744 -8.56 -18.24 -28.75
CA TRP A 744 -7.82 -19.20 -27.92
C TRP A 744 -6.96 -18.54 -26.82
N ILE A 745 -6.83 -17.20 -26.81
CA ILE A 745 -6.22 -16.43 -25.71
C ILE A 745 -7.25 -16.21 -24.60
N ASN A 746 -7.12 -16.96 -23.53
CA ASN A 746 -7.86 -16.76 -22.28
C ASN A 746 -6.95 -16.17 -21.17
N SER A 747 -7.55 -15.85 -20.02
CA SER A 747 -6.83 -15.25 -18.87
C SER A 747 -5.68 -16.12 -18.35
N SER A 748 -5.81 -17.45 -18.37
CA SER A 748 -4.76 -18.39 -17.93
C SER A 748 -3.57 -18.37 -18.89
N THR A 749 -3.82 -18.47 -20.21
CA THR A 749 -2.78 -18.37 -21.24
C THR A 749 -2.04 -17.04 -21.15
N MET A 750 -2.76 -15.93 -20.94
CA MET A 750 -2.16 -14.60 -20.82
C MET A 750 -1.27 -14.45 -19.57
N GLU A 751 -1.68 -14.99 -18.42
CA GLU A 751 -0.90 -14.87 -17.18
C GLU A 751 0.34 -15.78 -17.17
N GLN A 752 0.25 -16.97 -17.80
CA GLN A 752 1.42 -17.84 -18.04
C GLN A 752 2.42 -17.15 -18.98
N LEU A 753 1.95 -16.61 -20.11
CA LEU A 753 2.76 -15.85 -21.07
C LEU A 753 3.42 -14.63 -20.42
N LYS A 754 2.70 -13.87 -19.58
CA LYS A 754 3.21 -12.73 -18.81
C LYS A 754 4.32 -13.12 -17.85
N THR A 755 4.12 -14.21 -17.09
CA THR A 755 5.12 -14.74 -16.14
C THR A 755 6.40 -15.13 -16.87
N LEU A 756 6.25 -15.90 -17.95
CA LEU A 756 7.34 -16.35 -18.79
C LEU A 756 8.09 -15.18 -19.46
N ALA A 757 7.35 -14.21 -20.01
CA ALA A 757 7.92 -13.01 -20.61
C ALA A 757 8.72 -12.18 -19.58
N GLY A 758 8.25 -12.08 -18.34
CA GLY A 758 8.97 -11.45 -17.25
C GLY A 758 10.31 -12.13 -16.92
N TYR A 759 10.30 -13.46 -16.77
CA TYR A 759 11.51 -14.26 -16.50
C TYR A 759 12.52 -14.25 -17.66
N SER A 760 12.06 -14.14 -18.91
CA SER A 760 12.94 -14.02 -20.07
C SER A 760 13.82 -12.74 -20.06
N PHE A 761 13.46 -11.72 -19.29
CA PHE A 761 14.32 -10.56 -19.03
C PHE A 761 15.33 -10.79 -17.89
N TYR A 762 15.02 -11.68 -16.94
CA TYR A 762 15.88 -12.00 -15.80
C TYR A 762 17.05 -12.91 -16.19
N PHE A 763 16.80 -14.02 -16.90
CA PHE A 763 17.86 -14.98 -17.24
C PHE A 763 19.06 -14.39 -17.98
N PRO A 764 18.90 -13.45 -18.95
CA PRO A 764 20.01 -12.71 -19.56
C PRO A 764 20.91 -11.90 -18.61
N VAL A 765 20.53 -11.71 -17.36
CA VAL A 765 21.28 -10.95 -16.33
C VAL A 765 21.23 -11.64 -14.95
N SER A 766 21.06 -12.95 -14.95
CA SER A 766 20.99 -13.80 -13.75
C SER A 766 22.34 -13.90 -13.04
N THR A 767 23.43 -14.15 -13.77
CA THR A 767 24.78 -14.29 -13.19
C THR A 767 25.50 -12.95 -13.04
N GLN A 768 26.45 -12.90 -12.11
CA GLN A 768 27.26 -11.69 -11.85
C GLN A 768 28.08 -11.25 -13.07
N ILE A 769 28.61 -12.20 -13.86
CA ILE A 769 29.35 -11.91 -15.08
C ILE A 769 28.42 -11.22 -16.09
N LEU A 770 27.20 -11.73 -16.27
CA LEU A 770 26.21 -11.12 -17.15
C LEU A 770 25.78 -9.73 -16.67
N GLN A 771 25.54 -9.55 -15.37
CA GLN A 771 25.22 -8.24 -14.78
C GLN A 771 26.34 -7.22 -15.05
N LYS A 772 27.60 -7.62 -14.83
CA LYS A 772 28.79 -6.78 -15.05
C LYS A 772 28.94 -6.36 -16.51
N LEU A 773 28.83 -7.31 -17.43
CA LEU A 773 29.05 -7.06 -18.86
C LEU A 773 27.83 -6.46 -19.57
N ARG A 774 26.61 -6.56 -19.02
CA ARG A 774 25.36 -6.06 -19.66
C ARG A 774 24.80 -4.80 -19.03
N ALA A 775 24.82 -4.66 -17.70
CA ALA A 775 24.29 -3.49 -16.99
C ALA A 775 25.40 -2.60 -16.38
N GLY A 776 26.54 -3.19 -16.00
CA GLY A 776 27.60 -2.52 -15.26
C GLY A 776 28.12 -1.24 -15.89
N VAL A 777 28.23 -1.18 -17.23
CA VAL A 777 28.63 0.02 -17.98
C VAL A 777 27.66 1.19 -17.77
N LEU A 778 26.35 0.93 -17.69
CA LEU A 778 25.34 1.97 -17.45
C LEU A 778 25.34 2.43 -15.99
N ILE A 779 25.59 1.51 -15.06
CA ILE A 779 25.78 1.85 -13.64
C ILE A 779 27.01 2.73 -13.48
N ASP A 780 28.13 2.38 -14.12
CA ASP A 780 29.36 3.15 -14.06
C ASP A 780 29.22 4.55 -14.66
N GLU A 781 28.55 4.70 -15.82
CA GLU A 781 28.21 6.01 -16.38
C GLU A 781 27.40 6.84 -15.37
N ILE A 782 26.32 6.30 -14.78
CA ILE A 782 25.48 7.03 -13.81
C ILE A 782 26.31 7.48 -12.59
N LEU A 783 27.09 6.57 -12.00
CA LEU A 783 27.91 6.88 -10.82
C LEU A 783 29.05 7.85 -11.14
N SER A 784 29.68 7.73 -12.31
CA SER A 784 30.73 8.62 -12.77
C SER A 784 30.20 10.03 -13.07
N ARG A 785 28.99 10.16 -13.63
CA ARG A 785 28.29 11.46 -13.76
C ARG A 785 28.10 12.12 -12.40
N PHE A 786 27.70 11.35 -11.37
CA PHE A 786 27.57 11.90 -10.02
C PHE A 786 28.91 12.29 -9.39
N GLN A 787 29.99 11.55 -9.66
CA GLN A 787 31.34 11.89 -9.17
C GLN A 787 31.93 13.16 -9.78
N LEU A 788 31.54 13.55 -11.01
CA LEU A 788 31.92 14.85 -11.59
C LEU A 788 31.39 16.05 -10.76
N PHE A 789 30.36 15.84 -9.94
CA PHE A 789 29.84 16.84 -8.99
C PHE A 789 30.43 16.69 -7.58
N ASP A 790 31.22 15.64 -7.32
CA ASP A 790 31.88 15.32 -6.05
C ASP A 790 33.32 15.89 -5.99
N SER A 791 34.03 15.93 -7.13
CA SER A 791 35.41 16.40 -7.19
C SER A 791 35.55 17.92 -6.93
N LYS A 792 36.48 18.28 -6.05
CA LYS A 792 36.95 19.66 -5.83
C LYS A 792 37.89 20.15 -6.95
N SER A 793 37.81 19.59 -8.15
CA SER A 793 38.68 19.95 -9.28
C SER A 793 38.34 21.35 -9.82
N GLU A 794 39.37 22.05 -10.29
CA GLU A 794 39.28 23.42 -10.82
C GLU A 794 38.59 23.48 -12.21
N GLU A 795 38.27 22.32 -12.81
CA GLU A 795 37.49 22.20 -14.05
C GLU A 795 35.97 22.48 -13.88
N LYS A 796 35.55 23.16 -12.80
CA LYS A 796 34.18 23.69 -12.63
C LYS A 796 33.88 24.86 -13.59
N GLY A 797 33.92 24.58 -14.89
CA GLY A 797 33.79 25.61 -15.93
C GLY A 797 33.22 25.18 -17.29
N LYS A 798 33.00 23.89 -17.58
CA LYS A 798 32.60 23.46 -18.95
C LYS A 798 31.21 22.83 -19.10
N ASP A 799 30.71 21.99 -18.18
CA ASP A 799 29.44 21.27 -18.41
C ASP A 799 28.33 21.68 -17.42
N ASN A 800 27.48 22.63 -17.85
CA ASN A 800 26.34 23.15 -17.08
C ASN A 800 25.12 22.20 -17.04
N LYS A 801 25.36 20.88 -17.07
CA LYS A 801 24.31 19.85 -17.13
C LYS A 801 23.75 19.58 -15.74
N LYS A 802 22.44 19.40 -15.70
CA LYS A 802 21.65 19.12 -14.49
C LYS A 802 20.82 17.85 -14.60
N ILE A 803 20.39 17.50 -15.81
CA ILE A 803 19.60 16.30 -16.09
C ILE A 803 20.22 15.51 -17.23
N PHE A 804 20.37 14.20 -17.02
CA PHE A 804 20.99 13.27 -17.96
C PHE A 804 19.94 12.22 -18.37
N ILE A 805 19.43 12.35 -19.59
CA ILE A 805 18.35 11.50 -20.10
C ILE A 805 18.95 10.42 -20.99
N TYR A 806 18.87 9.18 -20.55
CA TYR A 806 19.23 8.02 -21.35
C TYR A 806 17.94 7.33 -21.84
N SER A 807 17.75 7.23 -23.16
CA SER A 807 16.58 6.64 -23.81
C SER A 807 16.93 5.25 -24.36
N THR A 808 16.35 4.21 -23.74
CA THR A 808 16.73 2.81 -23.96
C THR A 808 15.50 1.88 -24.03
N HIS A 809 15.74 0.56 -24.00
CA HIS A 809 14.78 -0.53 -24.17
C HIS A 809 14.45 -1.20 -22.83
N ASP A 810 13.39 -2.00 -22.83
CA ASP A 810 12.99 -2.88 -21.71
C ASP A 810 14.15 -3.77 -21.22
N THR A 811 14.88 -4.39 -22.14
CA THR A 811 16.05 -5.24 -21.85
C THR A 811 17.07 -4.55 -20.95
N LYS A 812 17.40 -3.27 -21.24
CA LYS A 812 18.39 -2.53 -20.44
C LYS A 812 17.83 -2.05 -19.09
N LEU A 813 16.54 -1.69 -19.02
CA LEU A 813 15.89 -1.39 -17.73
C LEU A 813 15.83 -2.61 -16.82
N ALA A 814 15.43 -3.77 -17.35
CA ALA A 814 15.43 -5.02 -16.59
C ALA A 814 16.85 -5.44 -16.17
N ALA A 815 17.85 -5.25 -17.05
CA ALA A 815 19.26 -5.45 -16.72
C ALA A 815 19.73 -4.58 -15.55
N LEU A 816 19.38 -3.29 -15.57
CA LEU A 816 19.69 -2.33 -14.51
C LEU A 816 18.99 -2.70 -13.19
N LEU A 817 17.67 -2.93 -13.21
CA LEU A 817 16.88 -3.30 -12.03
C LEU A 817 17.34 -4.65 -11.44
N THR A 818 17.74 -5.62 -12.26
CA THR A 818 18.23 -6.93 -11.80
C THR A 818 19.60 -6.79 -11.15
N THR A 819 20.49 -5.99 -11.74
CA THR A 819 21.83 -5.74 -11.19
C THR A 819 21.78 -4.93 -9.90
N LEU A 820 20.76 -4.09 -9.73
CA LEU A 820 20.44 -3.43 -8.46
C LEU A 820 19.66 -4.32 -7.48
N GLY A 821 19.26 -5.54 -7.84
CA GLY A 821 18.55 -6.47 -6.95
C GLY A 821 17.10 -6.10 -6.63
N VAL A 822 16.44 -5.31 -7.50
CA VAL A 822 15.07 -4.80 -7.32
C VAL A 822 14.14 -5.10 -8.50
N PHE A 823 14.54 -6.01 -9.40
CA PHE A 823 13.69 -6.41 -10.52
C PHE A 823 12.55 -7.34 -10.06
N ASN A 824 11.31 -6.89 -10.25
CA ASN A 824 10.09 -7.63 -9.89
C ASN A 824 9.77 -8.82 -10.82
N LYS A 825 10.66 -9.16 -11.76
CA LYS A 825 10.48 -10.22 -12.78
C LYS A 825 9.22 -10.05 -13.63
N LEU A 826 8.75 -8.81 -13.81
CA LEU A 826 7.71 -8.45 -14.79
C LEU A 826 8.35 -7.68 -15.95
N THR A 827 7.76 -7.76 -17.14
CA THR A 827 8.17 -6.94 -18.28
C THR A 827 8.06 -5.44 -17.91
N PRO A 828 9.13 -4.64 -18.04
CA PRO A 828 9.04 -3.20 -17.83
C PRO A 828 7.96 -2.59 -18.75
N PRO A 829 6.99 -1.79 -18.24
CA PRO A 829 5.94 -1.19 -19.09
C PRO A 829 6.49 -0.12 -20.05
N PHE A 830 5.74 0.25 -21.09
CA PHE A 830 6.15 1.29 -22.04
C PHE A 830 6.25 2.64 -21.32
N GLY A 831 7.26 3.45 -21.66
CA GLY A 831 7.57 4.70 -20.95
C GLY A 831 8.12 4.56 -19.52
N SER A 832 8.21 3.34 -18.98
CA SER A 832 8.70 3.12 -17.60
C SER A 832 10.13 3.63 -17.40
N THR A 833 10.47 4.04 -16.17
CA THR A 833 11.47 5.09 -15.97
C THR A 833 12.16 4.94 -14.62
N VAL A 834 13.50 4.91 -14.58
CA VAL A 834 14.30 4.68 -13.35
C VAL A 834 15.06 5.97 -12.99
N ILE A 835 14.58 6.68 -11.97
CA ILE A 835 15.02 8.03 -11.63
C ILE A 835 16.08 7.95 -10.53
N PHE A 836 17.34 8.32 -10.82
CA PHE A 836 18.41 8.46 -9.82
C PHE A 836 18.64 9.92 -9.46
N GLU A 837 18.33 10.30 -8.22
CA GLU A 837 18.53 11.64 -7.69
C GLU A 837 19.86 11.72 -6.91
N LEU A 838 20.71 12.70 -7.26
CA LEU A 838 21.86 13.09 -6.46
C LEU A 838 21.49 14.24 -5.53
N HIS A 839 21.69 14.04 -4.24
CA HIS A 839 21.43 14.97 -3.15
C HIS A 839 22.76 15.30 -2.47
N SER A 840 23.05 16.56 -2.18
CA SER A 840 24.26 16.94 -1.43
C SER A 840 23.91 17.18 0.04
N SER A 841 24.62 16.54 0.95
CA SER A 841 24.45 16.66 2.40
C SER A 841 25.75 17.09 3.06
N GLU A 842 25.74 18.18 3.83
CA GLU A 842 26.94 18.69 4.50
C GLU A 842 27.56 17.71 5.51
N LYS A 843 26.77 16.76 6.05
CA LYS A 843 27.24 15.74 7.00
C LYS A 843 27.60 14.40 6.36
N ASN A 844 26.87 13.98 5.32
CA ASN A 844 26.99 12.64 4.73
C ASN A 844 27.60 12.63 3.32
N GLY A 845 28.04 13.80 2.83
CA GLY A 845 28.53 13.98 1.47
C GLY A 845 27.41 13.84 0.43
N ASN A 846 27.77 13.38 -0.76
CA ASN A 846 26.82 13.14 -1.83
C ASN A 846 26.04 11.84 -1.61
N LEU A 847 24.71 11.95 -1.64
CA LEU A 847 23.74 10.88 -1.40
C LEU A 847 22.92 10.61 -2.66
N VAL A 848 22.78 9.34 -3.03
CA VAL A 848 21.91 8.87 -4.11
C VAL A 848 20.59 8.36 -3.53
N LYS A 849 19.48 8.73 -4.17
CA LYS A 849 18.14 8.17 -3.98
C LYS A 849 17.62 7.69 -5.33
N ALA A 850 16.81 6.63 -5.38
CA ALA A 850 16.29 6.11 -6.63
C ALA A 850 14.77 5.86 -6.61
N PHE A 851 14.15 5.88 -7.78
CA PHE A 851 12.73 5.59 -7.98
C PHE A 851 12.49 4.79 -9.26
N TYR A 852 11.36 4.09 -9.34
CA TYR A 852 10.83 3.47 -10.54
C TYR A 852 9.41 3.98 -10.83
N LEU A 853 9.28 4.77 -11.89
CA LEU A 853 8.00 5.14 -12.48
C LEU A 853 7.63 4.03 -13.46
N ASN A 854 6.85 3.04 -13.00
CA ASN A 854 6.40 1.91 -13.80
C ASN A 854 5.24 2.28 -14.75
N GLU A 855 4.33 3.16 -14.32
CA GLU A 855 3.19 3.64 -15.12
C GLU A 855 3.22 5.17 -15.24
N THR A 856 3.53 5.67 -16.46
CA THR A 856 3.79 7.11 -16.71
C THR A 856 2.55 7.98 -16.41
N GLU A 857 1.37 7.47 -16.73
CA GLU A 857 0.08 8.15 -16.60
C GLU A 857 -0.33 8.47 -15.16
N THR A 858 0.17 7.71 -14.18
CA THR A 858 -0.19 7.92 -12.77
C THR A 858 0.55 9.07 -12.11
N GLU A 859 1.69 9.49 -12.68
CA GLU A 859 2.69 10.38 -12.06
C GLU A 859 3.18 9.91 -10.67
N LYS A 860 3.03 8.63 -10.33
CA LYS A 860 3.40 8.04 -9.02
C LYS A 860 4.64 7.15 -9.12
N PRO A 861 5.86 7.68 -8.93
CA PRO A 861 7.08 6.88 -8.91
C PRO A 861 7.23 6.12 -7.59
N GLU A 862 7.47 4.81 -7.66
CA GLU A 862 7.80 3.97 -6.50
C GLU A 862 9.24 4.25 -6.04
N ILE A 863 9.53 4.27 -4.74
CA ILE A 863 10.91 4.42 -4.24
C ILE A 863 11.63 3.07 -4.36
N LEU A 864 12.85 3.06 -4.93
CA LEU A 864 13.67 1.86 -5.02
C LEU A 864 14.56 1.72 -3.79
N TYR A 865 14.44 0.58 -3.11
CA TYR A 865 15.27 0.19 -1.97
C TYR A 865 16.10 -1.04 -2.36
N PHE A 866 17.39 -0.87 -2.66
CA PHE A 866 18.26 -1.95 -3.12
C PHE A 866 19.29 -2.44 -2.08
N PRO A 867 19.79 -3.70 -2.20
CA PRO A 867 20.75 -4.28 -1.27
C PRO A 867 22.06 -3.48 -1.19
N ALA A 868 22.54 -2.92 -2.31
CA ALA A 868 23.74 -2.09 -2.36
C ALA A 868 23.64 -0.78 -1.53
N CYS A 869 22.45 -0.46 -1.00
CA CYS A 869 22.20 0.65 -0.10
C CYS A 869 21.66 0.22 1.27
N ASN A 870 21.81 -1.07 1.63
CA ASN A 870 21.25 -1.69 2.82
C ASN A 870 19.74 -1.40 2.97
N TYR A 871 19.01 -1.39 1.84
CA TYR A 871 17.58 -1.06 1.74
C TYR A 871 17.20 0.31 2.35
N LYS A 872 18.14 1.27 2.41
CA LYS A 872 17.86 2.66 2.83
C LYS A 872 17.40 3.52 1.65
N GLN A 873 16.53 4.50 1.93
CA GLN A 873 16.05 5.46 0.93
C GLN A 873 17.18 6.35 0.36
N PHE A 874 18.16 6.70 1.19
CA PHE A 874 19.31 7.51 0.83
C PHE A 874 20.60 6.73 1.07
N CYS A 875 21.52 6.83 0.13
CA CYS A 875 22.69 5.98 0.02
C CYS A 875 23.92 6.82 -0.30
N SER A 876 25.02 6.69 0.45
CA SER A 876 26.23 7.45 0.10
C SER A 876 26.76 7.04 -1.28
N LEU A 877 27.13 8.01 -2.12
CA LEU A 877 27.66 7.77 -3.46
C LEU A 877 28.90 6.88 -3.43
N SER A 878 29.78 7.08 -2.44
CA SER A 878 30.98 6.25 -2.26
C SER A 878 30.63 4.83 -1.83
N MET A 879 29.70 4.66 -0.89
CA MET A 879 29.19 3.34 -0.48
C MET A 879 28.51 2.60 -1.64
N LEU A 880 27.71 3.29 -2.43
CA LEU A 880 27.02 2.72 -3.59
C LEU A 880 28.02 2.24 -4.64
N ARG A 881 29.03 3.05 -4.98
CA ARG A 881 30.08 2.66 -5.92
C ARG A 881 30.94 1.51 -5.39
N LEU A 882 31.23 1.48 -4.09
CA LEU A 882 31.96 0.38 -3.44
C LEU A 882 31.17 -0.93 -3.49
N ASN A 883 29.88 -0.90 -3.13
CA ASN A 883 29.00 -2.08 -3.12
C ASN A 883 28.68 -2.61 -4.53
N LEU A 884 28.66 -1.75 -5.55
CA LEU A 884 28.46 -2.14 -6.95
C LEU A 884 29.76 -2.37 -7.73
N ASN A 885 30.93 -2.18 -7.12
CA ASN A 885 32.24 -2.29 -7.79
C ASN A 885 32.44 -3.66 -8.48
N ASN A 886 31.94 -4.75 -7.87
CA ASN A 886 32.04 -6.09 -8.43
C ASN A 886 31.03 -6.37 -9.58
N LYS A 887 30.11 -5.43 -9.84
CA LYS A 887 29.17 -5.39 -10.97
C LYS A 887 29.55 -4.31 -12.00
N ILE A 888 30.69 -3.63 -11.86
CA ILE A 888 31.18 -2.61 -12.80
C ILE A 888 32.42 -3.15 -13.53
N PRO A 889 32.45 -3.18 -14.88
CA PRO A 889 33.63 -3.56 -15.64
C PRO A 889 34.69 -2.45 -15.55
N LYS A 890 35.96 -2.82 -15.35
CA LYS A 890 37.09 -1.87 -15.38
C LYS A 890 37.47 -1.53 -16.81
N ASP A 891 37.49 -2.55 -17.66
CA ASP A 891 37.62 -2.43 -19.11
C ASP A 891 36.68 -3.47 -19.72
N TRP A 892 35.59 -2.99 -20.31
CA TRP A 892 34.58 -3.86 -20.91
C TRP A 892 35.13 -4.69 -22.08
N LYS A 893 36.06 -4.15 -22.89
CA LYS A 893 36.63 -4.90 -24.03
C LYS A 893 37.50 -6.06 -23.54
N LYS A 894 38.41 -5.76 -22.61
CA LYS A 894 39.30 -6.76 -22.01
C LYS A 894 38.52 -7.83 -21.24
N GLU A 895 37.51 -7.43 -20.47
CA GLU A 895 36.64 -8.37 -19.73
C GLU A 895 35.67 -9.16 -20.64
N CYS A 896 35.35 -8.67 -21.84
CA CYS A 896 34.65 -9.44 -22.86
C CYS A 896 35.54 -10.45 -23.61
N GLY A 897 36.86 -10.43 -23.39
CA GLY A 897 37.82 -11.34 -24.02
C GLY A 897 38.41 -10.86 -25.35
N PHE A 898 38.30 -9.58 -25.68
CA PHE A 898 39.00 -9.01 -26.83
C PHE A 898 40.48 -8.78 -26.50
N SER A 899 41.39 -9.32 -27.33
CA SER A 899 42.82 -9.05 -27.25
C SER A 899 43.16 -7.69 -27.89
N GLU A 900 44.26 -7.07 -27.44
CA GLU A 900 44.64 -5.69 -27.78
C GLU A 900 45.00 -5.45 -29.27
N ASN A 901 44.95 -6.49 -30.13
CA ASN A 901 45.33 -6.42 -31.55
C ASN A 901 44.42 -7.23 -32.50
N LYS A 902 43.11 -6.98 -32.49
CA LYS A 902 42.27 -7.23 -33.68
C LYS A 902 41.34 -6.05 -33.96
N ASN A 903 41.46 -5.52 -35.17
CA ASN A 903 40.57 -4.48 -35.69
C ASN A 903 39.12 -4.96 -35.69
N LEU A 904 38.20 -4.05 -35.37
CA LEU A 904 36.77 -4.21 -35.63
C LEU A 904 36.58 -4.36 -37.14
N LEU A 905 36.25 -5.57 -37.62
CA LEU A 905 35.47 -5.89 -38.82
C LEU A 905 35.55 -7.40 -39.09
N ASP A 906 34.59 -8.14 -38.55
CA ASP A 906 34.12 -9.39 -39.18
C ASP A 906 32.59 -9.45 -39.04
N PRO A 907 31.83 -9.17 -40.11
CA PRO A 907 30.37 -9.19 -40.08
C PRO A 907 29.77 -10.60 -40.07
N HIS A 908 30.56 -11.66 -40.31
CA HIS A 908 30.03 -12.98 -40.65
C HIS A 908 30.37 -14.05 -39.60
N SER A 909 29.69 -13.97 -38.46
CA SER A 909 29.41 -15.15 -37.63
C SER A 909 27.96 -15.16 -37.16
N ASP A 910 27.11 -15.82 -37.96
CA ASP A 910 25.69 -16.07 -37.65
C ASP A 910 25.52 -17.10 -36.52
N PHE A 911 25.90 -16.72 -35.31
CA PHE A 911 25.64 -17.49 -34.08
C PHE A 911 25.13 -16.59 -32.94
N TRP A 912 23.95 -16.01 -33.19
CA TRP A 912 23.10 -15.42 -32.15
C TRP A 912 21.62 -15.77 -32.40
N PRO A 913 20.97 -16.54 -31.50
CA PRO A 913 19.53 -16.43 -31.31
C PRO A 913 19.27 -15.00 -30.87
N HIS A 914 18.56 -14.23 -31.68
CA HIS A 914 18.56 -12.77 -31.62
C HIS A 914 18.07 -12.28 -30.25
N LEU A 915 18.84 -11.46 -29.52
CA LEU A 915 18.40 -10.82 -28.26
C LEU A 915 17.38 -9.66 -28.45
N GLU A 916 16.66 -9.64 -29.58
CA GLU A 916 15.39 -8.91 -29.74
C GLU A 916 14.19 -9.87 -29.87
N PHE A 917 14.40 -11.20 -29.74
CA PHE A 917 13.36 -12.22 -29.53
C PHE A 917 12.96 -12.29 -28.06
#